data_AF-A0A7W3M012-F1
#
_entry.id   AF-A0A7W3M012-F1
#
_cell.length_a   1.000
_cell.length_b   1.000
_cell.length_c   1.000
_cell.angle_alpha   90.00
_cell.angle_beta   90.00
_cell.angle_gamma   90.00
#
_symmetry.space_group_name_H-M   'P 1'
#
loop_
_entity.id
_entity.type
_entity.pdbx_description
1 polymer ?
#
loop_
_entity_poly.entity_id
_entity_poly.type
_entity_poly.pdbx_seq_one_letter_code
_entity_poly.pdbx_strand_id
1 'polypeptide(L)'
;MSVMPVEFLTDEQAARYGAFAGAPSRVELERFFFLDDADRALIESKRRPHNRLGFAVMLTCVRFLGVFPEDPVGVPTQVVDYLAEQLGIEDASVLKAYGERENTRLVHMRELRQVLGYRDFAEVEGELREWVDARAWTTGDGPKTLFDAAASWLREGRVLLPGVSRLARLVASAREAANQRLWETLSQMLSVGQRAVLDSLLQVPPGARVSELDRLRRGPVRVSGPAMTRALERAAEIAALGVGELDVSAVPPRRLAELSRYGVDGKASLLRRHTDTRRLATLLATAVHLTTRAVDDALDLLDVLVATKLLARAERETTKEKVKTLPRVERASAKLAAAVQVLIEATSEQIDTSTGEVFPPAVDSVAAVWERIEAVVPRRELAAAIATIGELTSPLDSDADQAWRAQLVTRFATVRPFLELLTSVVDFGATPEGLLGRKKVAPAEIDTELLVGSWRRLVLSAPHAEPGTVDWKAYTFCVLEQFHRMLRRREIFARNSSRWGDPRAKLLSDAAWEKARSMVLASLNLPATAGEHLAARAELLHATYTEVAERLPANFQVHFGEDGRLHLAALEPEPEPASPIELRAAVNMLLPRVDLPEVLLEVFAWTGADAAFTSLTGGEARLADLGTTIAALLVAHGCNVGYTPVVGSAEPLTRDRLSHVDQTYLRHATYRAANAALITAQQSIELASVWGGGLVASIDGMRFVVPVPSVYARPNPKYFGRRGGATWLNMINDQAAGLGGKVVAGPPA
;
A
#
# COMPACT_ATOMS: atom_id res chain seq x y z
N MET A 1 33.68 25.40 -21.88
CA MET A 1 32.69 24.69 -21.04
C MET A 1 33.39 23.46 -20.46
N SER A 2 33.74 23.50 -19.18
CA SER A 2 34.43 22.40 -18.50
C SER A 2 33.39 21.37 -18.08
N VAL A 3 33.48 20.15 -18.59
CA VAL A 3 32.61 19.02 -18.22
C VAL A 3 32.73 18.78 -16.71
N MET A 4 31.61 18.87 -16.00
CA MET A 4 31.53 18.63 -14.56
C MET A 4 31.73 17.13 -14.26
N PRO A 5 32.72 16.73 -13.45
CA PRO A 5 33.05 15.32 -13.23
C PRO A 5 32.05 14.55 -12.35
N VAL A 6 30.93 15.16 -11.95
CA VAL A 6 29.89 14.55 -11.11
C VAL A 6 28.50 14.92 -11.66
N GLU A 7 28.05 14.18 -12.67
CA GLU A 7 26.81 14.41 -13.45
C GLU A 7 25.54 13.94 -12.71
N PHE A 8 25.23 14.53 -11.54
CA PHE A 8 23.89 14.38 -10.97
C PHE A 8 23.07 15.67 -10.95
N LEU A 9 23.66 16.84 -11.21
CA LEU A 9 22.94 18.10 -11.40
C LEU A 9 22.87 18.41 -12.89
N THR A 10 21.75 18.91 -13.39
CA THR A 10 21.69 19.47 -14.74
C THR A 10 22.47 20.79 -14.79
N ASP A 11 22.89 21.22 -16.00
CA ASP A 11 23.58 22.50 -16.17
C ASP A 11 22.76 23.68 -15.64
N GLU A 12 21.45 23.65 -15.83
CA GLU A 12 20.52 24.66 -15.30
C GLU A 12 20.47 24.63 -13.76
N GLN A 13 20.42 23.44 -13.14
CA GLN A 13 20.45 23.29 -11.69
C GLN A 13 21.78 23.79 -11.10
N ALA A 14 22.89 23.48 -11.77
CA ALA A 14 24.21 23.95 -11.37
C ALA A 14 24.34 25.48 -11.52
N ALA A 15 23.80 26.06 -12.59
CA ALA A 15 23.81 27.49 -12.84
C ALA A 15 22.96 28.29 -11.83
N ARG A 16 21.88 27.71 -11.31
CA ARG A 16 21.04 28.34 -10.26
C ARG A 16 21.68 28.33 -8.87
N TYR A 17 22.66 27.46 -8.62
CA TYR A 17 23.27 27.35 -7.31
C TYR A 17 24.09 28.61 -6.98
N GLY A 18 23.68 29.32 -5.92
CA GLY A 18 24.31 30.58 -5.51
C GLY A 18 24.10 31.73 -6.49
N ALA A 19 23.10 31.64 -7.37
CA ALA A 19 22.79 32.67 -8.38
C ALA A 19 21.28 32.99 -8.42
N PHE A 20 20.94 34.10 -9.06
CA PHE A 20 19.55 34.49 -9.27
C PHE A 20 18.89 33.63 -10.35
N ALA A 21 17.77 32.97 -10.00
CA ALA A 21 16.94 32.21 -10.94
C ALA A 21 15.84 33.11 -11.55
N GLY A 22 16.22 34.30 -12.04
CA GLY A 22 15.30 35.36 -12.45
C GLY A 22 15.22 36.51 -11.43
N ALA A 23 14.35 37.49 -11.70
CA ALA A 23 14.13 38.61 -10.80
C ALA A 23 13.37 38.16 -9.53
N PRO A 24 13.83 38.55 -8.32
CA PRO A 24 13.09 38.25 -7.08
C PRO A 24 11.69 38.84 -7.11
N SER A 25 10.73 38.08 -6.59
CA SER A 25 9.37 38.56 -6.36
C SER A 25 9.34 39.67 -5.30
N ARG A 26 8.26 40.44 -5.27
CA ARG A 26 8.08 41.52 -4.27
C ARG A 26 8.17 41.00 -2.83
N VAL A 27 7.61 39.82 -2.56
CA VAL A 27 7.67 39.18 -1.24
C VAL A 27 9.11 38.80 -0.86
N GLU A 28 9.91 38.34 -1.83
CA GLU A 28 11.32 38.03 -1.59
C GLU A 28 12.15 39.31 -1.36
N LEU A 29 11.86 40.40 -2.08
CA LEU A 29 12.48 41.70 -1.86
C LEU A 29 12.20 42.21 -0.45
N GLU A 30 10.93 42.23 -0.04
CA GLU A 30 10.51 42.66 1.30
C GLU A 30 11.09 41.79 2.42
N ARG A 31 11.35 40.50 2.16
CA ARG A 31 11.87 39.57 3.16
C ARG A 31 13.40 39.56 3.28
N PHE A 32 14.12 39.63 2.17
CA PHE A 32 15.57 39.38 2.14
C PHE A 32 16.40 40.61 1.77
N PHE A 33 15.77 41.62 1.16
CA PHE A 33 16.44 42.83 0.65
C PHE A 33 16.02 44.09 1.40
N PHE A 34 15.17 43.97 2.41
CA PHE A 34 14.86 45.06 3.33
C PHE A 34 16.07 45.38 4.22
N LEU A 35 16.40 46.67 4.33
CA LEU A 35 17.52 47.19 5.11
C LEU A 35 16.99 47.72 6.45
N ASP A 36 17.31 47.01 7.53
CA ASP A 36 17.01 47.45 8.88
C ASP A 36 17.93 48.61 9.34
N ASP A 37 17.69 49.14 10.54
CA ASP A 37 18.46 50.27 11.07
C ASP A 37 19.96 49.94 11.23
N ALA A 38 20.30 48.69 11.53
CA ALA A 38 21.69 48.25 11.65
C ALA A 38 22.36 48.19 10.27
N ASP A 39 21.67 47.68 9.26
CA ASP A 39 22.14 47.67 7.88
C ASP A 39 22.38 49.09 7.36
N ARG A 40 21.44 50.00 7.63
CA ARG A 40 21.55 51.42 7.24
C ARG A 40 22.76 52.09 7.88
N ALA A 41 22.98 51.88 9.18
CA ALA A 41 24.15 52.42 9.87
C ALA A 41 25.48 51.92 9.25
N LEU A 42 25.55 50.64 8.86
CA LEU A 42 26.72 50.07 8.20
C LEU A 42 26.93 50.68 6.81
N ILE A 43 25.85 50.84 6.03
CA ILE A 43 25.88 51.37 4.67
C ILE A 43 26.25 52.86 4.65
N GLU A 44 25.70 53.67 5.56
CA GLU A 44 25.95 55.11 5.61
C GLU A 44 27.42 55.46 5.86
N SER A 45 28.14 54.58 6.56
CA SER A 45 29.59 54.68 6.78
C SER A 45 30.42 54.62 5.49
N LYS A 46 29.85 54.13 4.38
CA LYS A 46 30.53 54.02 3.08
C LYS A 46 30.52 55.37 2.35
N ARG A 47 31.68 55.73 1.80
CA ARG A 47 31.85 56.98 1.04
C ARG A 47 31.35 56.80 -0.38
N ARG A 48 30.57 57.78 -0.86
CA ARG A 48 30.00 57.89 -2.22
C ARG A 48 28.79 56.97 -2.48
N PRO A 49 27.79 57.41 -3.27
CA PRO A 49 26.57 56.65 -3.53
C PRO A 49 26.80 55.24 -4.10
N HIS A 50 27.74 55.07 -5.04
CA HIS A 50 28.03 53.76 -5.64
C HIS A 50 28.58 52.72 -4.66
N ASN A 51 29.37 53.14 -3.65
CA ASN A 51 29.85 52.21 -2.63
C ASN A 51 28.78 51.87 -1.60
N ARG A 52 27.85 52.81 -1.32
CA ARG A 52 26.68 52.55 -0.46
C ARG A 52 25.76 51.52 -1.11
N LEU A 53 25.39 51.77 -2.37
CA LEU A 53 24.54 50.86 -3.14
C LEU A 53 25.21 49.50 -3.37
N GLY A 54 26.49 49.48 -3.74
CA GLY A 54 27.23 48.23 -3.92
C GLY A 54 27.46 47.44 -2.63
N PHE A 55 27.65 48.11 -1.49
CA PHE A 55 27.72 47.43 -0.18
C PHE A 55 26.37 46.83 0.20
N ALA A 56 25.26 47.56 -0.03
CA ALA A 56 23.91 47.05 0.18
C ALA A 56 23.61 45.83 -0.70
N VAL A 57 23.96 45.87 -1.99
CA VAL A 57 23.83 44.72 -2.90
C VAL A 57 24.59 43.51 -2.37
N MET A 58 25.86 43.68 -1.97
CA MET A 58 26.66 42.57 -1.42
C MET A 58 26.06 42.00 -0.14
N LEU A 59 25.54 42.85 0.74
CA LEU A 59 24.90 42.49 2.00
C LEU A 59 23.63 41.67 1.76
N THR A 60 22.73 42.12 0.89
CA THR A 60 21.46 41.43 0.65
C THR A 60 21.64 40.21 -0.24
N CYS A 61 22.58 40.22 -1.18
CA CYS A 61 22.91 39.04 -1.98
C CYS A 61 23.47 37.90 -1.14
N VAL A 62 24.34 38.16 -0.16
CA VAL A 62 24.86 37.08 0.70
C VAL A 62 23.76 36.50 1.62
N ARG A 63 22.80 37.33 2.05
CA ARG A 63 21.60 36.88 2.79
C ARG A 63 20.68 36.00 1.93
N PHE A 64 20.43 36.41 0.70
CA PHE A 64 19.50 35.73 -0.20
C PHE A 64 20.11 34.48 -0.87
N LEU A 65 21.31 34.62 -1.46
CA LEU A 65 21.96 33.56 -2.24
C LEU A 65 22.84 32.64 -1.38
N GLY A 66 23.36 33.14 -0.25
CA GLY A 66 24.37 32.45 0.56
C GLY A 66 25.80 32.61 0.04
N VAL A 67 26.02 33.44 -0.98
CA VAL A 67 27.33 33.74 -1.57
C VAL A 67 27.37 35.20 -2.00
N PHE A 68 28.58 35.78 -2.04
CA PHE A 68 28.77 37.09 -2.65
C PHE A 68 28.79 36.97 -4.17
N PRO A 69 28.08 37.83 -4.91
CA PRO A 69 28.03 37.77 -6.37
C PRO A 69 29.43 38.04 -6.96
N GLU A 70 29.83 37.25 -7.95
CA GLU A 70 31.09 37.47 -8.69
C GLU A 70 31.07 38.83 -9.39
N ASP A 71 29.94 39.14 -10.03
CA ASP A 71 29.62 40.45 -10.59
C ASP A 71 28.51 41.13 -9.75
N PRO A 72 28.86 42.03 -8.81
CA PRO A 72 27.88 42.76 -8.00
C PRO A 72 27.10 43.82 -8.80
N VAL A 73 27.50 44.13 -10.04
CA VAL A 73 26.81 45.08 -10.91
C VAL A 73 25.80 44.36 -11.82
N GLY A 74 25.99 43.07 -12.07
CA GLY A 74 25.14 42.21 -12.90
C GLY A 74 23.94 41.58 -12.19
N VAL A 75 23.50 42.12 -11.04
CA VAL A 75 22.31 41.62 -10.32
C VAL A 75 21.01 42.13 -10.97
N PRO A 76 19.85 41.45 -10.75
CA PRO A 76 18.58 41.89 -11.34
C PRO A 76 18.24 43.35 -11.00
N THR A 77 17.74 44.11 -11.99
CA THR A 77 17.48 45.55 -11.82
C THR A 77 16.50 45.83 -10.69
N GLN A 78 15.51 44.95 -10.48
CA GLN A 78 14.55 45.05 -9.39
C GLN A 78 15.21 45.07 -8.00
N VAL A 79 16.31 44.35 -7.82
CA VAL A 79 17.09 44.38 -6.56
C VAL A 79 17.78 45.73 -6.41
N VAL A 80 18.39 46.23 -7.49
CA VAL A 80 19.12 47.50 -7.48
C VAL A 80 18.17 48.66 -7.20
N ASP A 81 17.03 48.72 -7.89
CA ASP A 81 16.03 49.77 -7.75
C ASP A 81 15.44 49.77 -6.34
N TYR A 82 15.10 48.59 -5.80
CA TYR A 82 14.56 48.43 -4.45
C TYR A 82 15.53 48.89 -3.36
N LEU A 83 16.84 48.64 -3.54
CA LEU A 83 17.87 49.10 -2.60
C LEU A 83 18.18 50.59 -2.76
N ALA A 84 18.17 51.11 -3.99
CA ALA A 84 18.38 52.53 -4.28
C ALA A 84 17.27 53.38 -3.65
N GLU A 85 16.00 52.95 -3.78
CA GLU A 85 14.85 53.59 -3.14
C GLU A 85 15.00 53.63 -1.61
N GLN A 86 15.35 52.50 -0.98
CA GLN A 86 15.56 52.44 0.46
C GLN A 86 16.68 53.36 0.97
N LEU A 87 17.72 53.58 0.15
CA LEU A 87 18.87 54.42 0.48
C LEU A 87 18.72 55.89 0.05
N GLY A 88 17.62 56.26 -0.61
CA GLY A 88 17.40 57.61 -1.14
C GLY A 88 18.37 57.98 -2.28
N ILE A 89 18.76 57.02 -3.11
CA ILE A 89 19.64 57.24 -4.26
C ILE A 89 18.76 57.40 -5.52
N GLU A 90 18.72 58.61 -6.08
CA GLU A 90 17.86 58.93 -7.24
C GLU A 90 18.27 58.20 -8.54
N ASP A 91 19.57 58.04 -8.77
CA ASP A 91 20.09 57.34 -9.95
C ASP A 91 20.76 56.02 -9.55
N ALA A 92 20.06 54.91 -9.74
CA ALA A 92 20.55 53.56 -9.45
C ALA A 92 21.73 53.14 -10.36
N SER A 93 21.95 53.81 -11.50
CA SER A 93 23.01 53.49 -12.44
C SER A 93 24.42 53.77 -11.89
N VAL A 94 24.52 54.52 -10.79
CA VAL A 94 25.77 54.74 -10.05
C VAL A 94 26.43 53.43 -9.61
N LEU A 95 25.67 52.33 -9.45
CA LEU A 95 26.21 51.00 -9.16
C LEU A 95 27.29 50.56 -10.16
N LYS A 96 27.25 51.03 -11.42
CA LYS A 96 28.26 50.69 -12.43
C LYS A 96 29.68 51.13 -12.06
N ALA A 97 29.82 52.14 -11.20
CA ALA A 97 31.11 52.60 -10.68
C ALA A 97 31.58 51.81 -9.43
N TYR A 98 30.79 50.86 -8.95
CA TYR A 98 31.14 50.04 -7.80
C TYR A 98 32.21 49.00 -8.16
N GLY A 99 33.27 48.96 -7.36
CA GLY A 99 34.32 47.94 -7.53
C GLY A 99 35.35 48.20 -8.64
N GLU A 100 35.34 49.39 -9.29
CA GLU A 100 36.41 49.81 -10.24
C GLU A 100 37.82 49.68 -9.65
N ARG A 101 37.93 49.82 -8.33
CA ARG A 101 39.11 49.41 -7.55
C ARG A 101 38.82 48.07 -6.89
N GLU A 102 39.48 47.01 -7.35
CA GLU A 102 39.27 45.64 -6.86
C GLU A 102 39.39 45.52 -5.33
N ASN A 103 40.27 46.30 -4.71
CA ASN A 103 40.48 46.32 -3.26
C ASN A 103 39.22 46.75 -2.47
N THR A 104 38.36 47.61 -3.04
CA THR A 104 37.12 48.06 -2.37
C THR A 104 36.15 46.89 -2.18
N ARG A 105 35.97 46.04 -3.20
CA ARG A 105 35.07 44.86 -3.15
C ARG A 105 35.56 43.89 -2.08
N LEU A 106 36.85 43.58 -2.06
CA LEU A 106 37.44 42.64 -1.09
C LEU A 106 37.36 43.16 0.35
N VAL A 107 37.55 44.47 0.57
CA VAL A 107 37.37 45.09 1.88
C VAL A 107 35.93 44.97 2.35
N HIS A 108 34.95 45.28 1.50
CA HIS A 108 33.54 45.18 1.82
C HIS A 108 33.12 43.73 2.12
N MET A 109 33.59 42.75 1.35
CA MET A 109 33.34 41.32 1.62
C MET A 109 33.85 40.89 2.99
N ARG A 110 35.09 41.28 3.35
CA ARG A 110 35.67 40.96 4.66
C ARG A 110 34.88 41.58 5.81
N GLU A 111 34.49 42.84 5.64
CA GLU A 111 33.69 43.56 6.62
C GLU A 111 32.32 42.91 6.81
N LEU A 112 31.59 42.66 5.71
CA LEU A 112 30.27 42.01 5.75
C LEU A 112 30.34 40.62 6.36
N ARG A 113 31.38 39.84 6.03
CA ARG A 113 31.60 38.53 6.63
C ARG A 113 31.72 38.61 8.15
N GLN A 114 32.49 39.58 8.66
CA GLN A 114 32.68 39.76 10.10
C GLN A 114 31.40 40.25 10.79
N VAL A 115 30.74 41.26 10.24
CA VAL A 115 29.56 41.90 10.86
C VAL A 115 28.34 40.99 10.85
N LEU A 116 28.11 40.27 9.74
CA LEU A 116 26.97 39.35 9.62
C LEU A 116 27.22 37.98 10.25
N GLY A 117 28.46 37.71 10.69
CA GLY A 117 28.86 36.44 11.30
C GLY A 117 28.93 35.28 10.33
N TYR A 118 29.31 35.53 9.07
CA TYR A 118 29.48 34.45 8.09
C TYR A 118 30.81 33.73 8.25
N ARG A 119 30.78 32.41 8.20
CA ARG A 119 31.98 31.55 8.26
C ARG A 119 32.44 31.12 6.86
N ASP A 120 33.73 30.84 6.72
CA ASP A 120 34.25 30.25 5.50
C ASP A 120 33.89 28.76 5.43
N PHE A 121 33.60 28.26 4.23
CA PHE A 121 33.32 26.84 4.03
C PHE A 121 34.47 25.93 4.51
N ALA A 122 35.73 26.37 4.38
CA ALA A 122 36.88 25.58 4.81
C ALA A 122 36.88 25.27 6.32
N GLU A 123 36.25 26.12 7.14
CA GLU A 123 36.17 25.96 8.60
C GLU A 123 35.19 24.84 8.99
N VAL A 124 34.12 24.67 8.20
CA VAL A 124 33.02 23.74 8.50
C VAL A 124 32.98 22.52 7.58
N GLU A 125 33.93 22.39 6.64
CA GLU A 125 33.92 21.32 5.65
C GLU A 125 33.91 19.93 6.33
N GLY A 126 34.61 19.78 7.45
CA GLY A 126 34.60 18.57 8.27
C GLY A 126 33.22 18.29 8.88
N GLU A 127 32.64 19.28 9.56
CA GLU A 127 31.30 19.20 10.17
C GLU A 127 30.23 18.85 9.13
N LEU A 128 30.26 19.51 7.97
CA LEU A 128 29.32 19.22 6.89
C LEU A 128 29.51 17.80 6.37
N ARG A 129 30.76 17.34 6.19
CA ARG A 129 31.04 15.98 5.72
C ARG A 129 30.47 14.93 6.69
N GLU A 130 30.68 15.09 7.99
CA GLU A 130 30.11 14.22 9.02
C GLU A 130 28.58 14.24 9.00
N TRP A 131 27.98 15.43 8.89
CA TRP A 131 26.54 15.59 8.82
C TRP A 131 25.94 14.92 7.56
N VAL A 132 26.56 15.10 6.39
CA VAL A 132 26.13 14.45 5.14
C VAL A 132 26.31 12.94 5.21
N ASP A 133 27.40 12.42 5.79
CA ASP A 133 27.61 10.98 5.99
C ASP A 133 26.53 10.37 6.90
N ALA A 134 26.29 10.99 8.06
CA ALA A 134 25.28 10.53 9.01
C ALA A 134 23.87 10.54 8.39
N ARG A 135 23.55 11.57 7.59
CA ARG A 135 22.30 11.65 6.85
C ARG A 135 22.22 10.56 5.77
N ALA A 136 23.25 10.41 4.94
CA ALA A 136 23.31 9.41 3.87
C ALA A 136 23.19 7.98 4.42
N TRP A 137 23.80 7.72 5.58
CA TRP A 137 23.67 6.46 6.32
C TRP A 137 22.23 6.20 6.75
N THR A 138 21.58 7.19 7.35
CA THR A 138 20.26 7.02 7.98
C THR A 138 19.14 6.99 6.94
N THR A 139 19.17 7.89 5.96
CA THR A 139 18.05 8.11 5.03
C THR A 139 18.24 7.40 3.70
N GLY A 140 19.46 7.24 3.20
CA GLY A 140 19.69 6.72 1.86
C GLY A 140 19.23 7.66 0.74
N ASP A 141 19.06 8.94 1.05
CA ASP A 141 18.61 9.95 0.09
C ASP A 141 19.54 10.01 -1.15
N GLY A 142 18.94 10.38 -2.29
CA GLY A 142 19.67 10.56 -3.54
C GLY A 142 20.65 11.74 -3.47
N PRO A 143 21.63 11.81 -4.38
CA PRO A 143 22.66 12.87 -4.35
C PRO A 143 22.08 14.28 -4.48
N LYS A 144 21.01 14.49 -5.26
CA LYS A 144 20.30 15.78 -5.35
C LYS A 144 19.73 16.22 -4.00
N THR A 145 18.94 15.36 -3.36
CA THR A 145 18.33 15.66 -2.05
C THR A 145 19.38 15.92 -0.97
N LEU A 146 20.49 15.17 -0.98
CA LEU A 146 21.61 15.43 -0.06
C LEU A 146 22.32 16.75 -0.37
N PHE A 147 22.46 17.11 -1.65
CA PHE A 147 23.03 18.38 -2.07
C PHE A 147 22.17 19.58 -1.63
N ASP A 148 20.86 19.52 -1.86
CA ASP A 148 19.93 20.57 -1.45
C ASP A 148 19.91 20.72 0.08
N ALA A 149 19.90 19.58 0.80
CA ALA A 149 19.95 19.57 2.25
C ALA A 149 21.28 20.14 2.78
N ALA A 150 22.41 19.84 2.14
CA ALA A 150 23.71 20.40 2.47
C ALA A 150 23.78 21.91 2.19
N ALA A 151 23.19 22.38 1.09
CA ALA A 151 23.08 23.81 0.79
C ALA A 151 22.21 24.55 1.82
N SER A 152 21.09 23.95 2.24
CA SER A 152 20.25 24.49 3.32
C SER A 152 21.01 24.57 4.63
N TRP A 153 21.71 23.50 5.01
CA TRP A 153 22.53 23.44 6.23
C TRP A 153 23.57 24.56 6.26
N LEU A 154 24.25 24.82 5.13
CA LEU A 154 25.23 25.90 5.02
C LEU A 154 24.58 27.28 5.17
N ARG A 155 23.42 27.51 4.53
CA ARG A 155 22.69 28.79 4.62
C ARG A 155 22.19 29.05 6.04
N GLU A 156 21.60 28.06 6.68
CA GLU A 156 21.12 28.13 8.07
C GLU A 156 22.27 28.38 9.04
N GLY A 157 23.43 27.76 8.80
CA GLY A 157 24.65 27.93 9.59
C GLY A 157 25.45 29.21 9.29
N ARG A 158 24.92 30.12 8.47
CA ARG A 158 25.59 31.33 7.94
C ARG A 158 27.00 31.03 7.40
N VAL A 159 27.10 30.02 6.56
CA VAL A 159 28.36 29.64 5.90
C VAL A 159 28.30 30.07 4.45
N LEU A 160 29.37 30.69 3.95
CA LEU A 160 29.48 31.01 2.53
C LEU A 160 29.46 29.73 1.69
N LEU A 161 28.55 29.69 0.70
CA LEU A 161 28.43 28.54 -0.18
C LEU A 161 29.74 28.32 -0.96
N PRO A 162 30.32 27.10 -0.94
CA PRO A 162 31.45 26.78 -1.82
C PRO A 162 30.96 26.66 -3.26
N GLY A 163 31.87 26.71 -4.25
CA GLY A 163 31.50 26.46 -5.65
C GLY A 163 30.77 25.12 -5.84
N VAL A 164 29.81 25.09 -6.76
CA VAL A 164 28.89 23.95 -6.99
C VAL A 164 29.63 22.62 -7.12
N SER A 165 30.74 22.59 -7.85
CA SER A 165 31.55 21.37 -8.07
C SER A 165 32.25 20.88 -6.80
N ARG A 166 32.54 21.76 -5.84
CA ARG A 166 33.14 21.38 -4.55
C ARG A 166 32.09 20.72 -3.66
N LEU A 167 30.90 21.32 -3.55
CA LEU A 167 29.79 20.74 -2.78
C LEU A 167 29.31 19.41 -3.39
N ALA A 168 29.13 19.36 -4.72
CA ALA A 168 28.70 18.15 -5.41
C ALA A 168 29.68 16.98 -5.21
N ARG A 169 31.00 17.25 -5.25
CA ARG A 169 32.03 16.23 -4.96
C ARG A 169 32.01 15.76 -3.50
N LEU A 170 31.85 16.67 -2.54
CA LEU A 170 31.74 16.31 -1.12
C LEU A 170 30.54 15.39 -0.88
N VAL A 171 29.37 15.77 -1.40
CA VAL A 171 28.13 14.99 -1.28
C VAL A 171 28.27 13.62 -1.94
N ALA A 172 28.81 13.56 -3.16
CA ALA A 172 29.04 12.30 -3.85
C ALA A 172 30.00 11.38 -3.09
N SER A 173 31.11 11.93 -2.58
CA SER A 173 32.10 11.17 -1.80
C SER A 173 31.55 10.65 -0.48
N ALA A 174 30.85 11.50 0.30
CA ALA A 174 30.23 11.09 1.56
C ALA A 174 29.16 10.02 1.36
N ARG A 175 28.33 10.17 0.31
CA ARG A 175 27.32 9.17 -0.05
C ARG A 175 27.96 7.84 -0.46
N GLU A 176 29.03 7.88 -1.24
CA GLU A 176 29.73 6.65 -1.65
C GLU A 176 30.37 5.94 -0.46
N ALA A 177 30.99 6.69 0.46
CA ALA A 177 31.51 6.13 1.71
C ALA A 177 30.40 5.47 2.54
N ALA A 178 29.24 6.12 2.69
CA ALA A 178 28.10 5.56 3.40
C ALA A 178 27.55 4.29 2.73
N ASN A 179 27.52 4.23 1.39
CA ASN A 179 27.13 3.03 0.64
C ASN A 179 28.13 1.88 0.84
N GLN A 180 29.42 2.17 0.75
CA GLN A 180 30.47 1.17 0.93
C GLN A 180 30.44 0.61 2.36
N ARG A 181 30.33 1.47 3.38
CA ARG A 181 30.15 1.06 4.79
C ARG A 181 28.95 0.13 4.94
N LEU A 182 27.83 0.44 4.29
CA LEU A 182 26.61 -0.39 4.32
C LEU A 182 26.87 -1.78 3.75
N TRP A 183 27.52 -1.86 2.58
CA TRP A 183 27.80 -3.14 1.93
C TRP A 183 28.81 -3.98 2.71
N GLU A 184 29.85 -3.34 3.25
CA GLU A 184 30.86 -3.99 4.08
C GLU A 184 30.24 -4.53 5.38
N THR A 185 29.46 -3.71 6.10
CA THR A 185 28.79 -4.10 7.34
C THR A 185 27.95 -5.37 7.13
N LEU A 186 27.12 -5.40 6.09
CA LEU A 186 26.25 -6.54 5.79
C LEU A 186 27.02 -7.76 5.27
N SER A 187 27.99 -7.57 4.38
CA SER A 187 28.74 -8.70 3.82
C SER A 187 29.66 -9.37 4.85
N GLN A 188 30.21 -8.60 5.80
CA GLN A 188 31.06 -9.12 6.88
C GLN A 188 30.30 -9.96 7.91
N MET A 189 28.99 -9.79 8.04
CA MET A 189 28.14 -10.66 8.89
C MET A 189 28.05 -12.10 8.38
N LEU A 190 28.35 -12.34 7.09
CA LEU A 190 28.18 -13.63 6.45
C LEU A 190 29.41 -14.53 6.62
N SER A 191 29.18 -15.76 7.10
CA SER A 191 30.15 -16.85 7.04
C SER A 191 30.47 -17.26 5.60
N VAL A 192 31.59 -17.96 5.39
CA VAL A 192 32.00 -18.47 4.07
C VAL A 192 30.91 -19.35 3.44
N GLY A 193 30.27 -20.21 4.26
CA GLY A 193 29.16 -21.07 3.80
C GLY A 193 27.94 -20.26 3.36
N GLN A 194 27.50 -19.27 4.16
CA GLN A 194 26.38 -18.40 3.80
C GLN A 194 26.65 -17.59 2.53
N ARG A 195 27.88 -17.09 2.33
CA ARG A 195 28.26 -16.40 1.09
C ARG A 195 28.10 -17.29 -0.13
N ALA A 196 28.59 -18.53 -0.06
CA ALA A 196 28.44 -19.50 -1.15
C ALA A 196 26.97 -19.84 -1.44
N VAL A 197 26.16 -20.01 -0.38
CA VAL A 197 24.71 -20.23 -0.51
C VAL A 197 24.05 -19.03 -1.21
N LEU A 198 24.31 -17.80 -0.76
CA LEU A 198 23.74 -16.61 -1.39
C LEU A 198 24.17 -16.44 -2.85
N ASP A 199 25.45 -16.66 -3.18
CA ASP A 199 25.92 -16.58 -4.57
C ASP A 199 25.29 -17.66 -5.46
N SER A 200 25.02 -18.85 -4.90
CA SER A 200 24.32 -19.93 -5.61
C SER A 200 22.90 -19.54 -6.05
N LEU A 201 22.24 -18.63 -5.31
CA LEU A 201 20.91 -18.13 -5.66
C LEU A 201 20.90 -17.44 -7.04
N LEU A 202 22.03 -16.86 -7.46
CA LEU A 202 22.15 -16.19 -8.75
C LEU A 202 22.31 -17.17 -9.92
N GLN A 203 22.55 -18.45 -9.67
CA GLN A 203 22.78 -19.46 -10.71
C GLN A 203 21.46 -20.00 -11.27
N VAL A 204 21.49 -20.41 -12.54
CA VAL A 204 20.39 -21.13 -13.20
C VAL A 204 20.75 -22.62 -13.20
N PRO A 205 20.02 -23.48 -12.47
CA PRO A 205 20.33 -24.91 -12.46
C PRO A 205 20.19 -25.56 -13.84
N PRO A 206 20.89 -26.67 -14.10
CA PRO A 206 20.71 -27.45 -15.33
C PRO A 206 19.24 -27.82 -15.57
N GLY A 207 18.72 -27.55 -16.77
CA GLY A 207 17.32 -27.80 -17.13
C GLY A 207 16.32 -26.74 -16.66
N ALA A 208 16.75 -25.77 -15.85
CA ALA A 208 15.91 -24.64 -15.44
C ALA A 208 16.03 -23.46 -16.42
N ARG A 209 15.04 -22.57 -16.42
CA ARG A 209 15.04 -21.33 -17.24
C ARG A 209 15.26 -20.06 -16.44
N VAL A 210 15.26 -20.16 -15.11
CA VAL A 210 15.30 -19.03 -14.18
C VAL A 210 16.26 -19.34 -13.05
N SER A 211 16.80 -18.30 -12.42
CA SER A 211 17.71 -18.51 -11.29
C SER A 211 16.97 -19.03 -10.05
N GLU A 212 17.71 -19.60 -9.11
CA GLU A 212 17.15 -20.01 -7.82
C GLU A 212 16.52 -18.82 -7.07
N LEU A 213 17.14 -17.64 -7.17
CA LEU A 213 16.61 -16.40 -6.63
C LEU A 213 15.26 -16.02 -7.27
N ASP A 214 15.14 -16.10 -8.59
CA ASP A 214 13.89 -15.84 -9.32
C ASP A 214 12.80 -16.86 -8.95
N ARG A 215 13.18 -18.10 -8.66
CA ARG A 215 12.25 -19.14 -8.18
C ARG A 215 11.74 -18.81 -6.79
N LEU A 216 12.62 -18.49 -5.83
CA LEU A 216 12.26 -18.18 -4.44
C LEU A 216 11.44 -16.90 -4.29
N ARG A 217 11.66 -15.90 -5.16
CA ARG A 217 10.87 -14.66 -5.16
C ARG A 217 9.41 -14.85 -5.61
N ARG A 218 9.09 -15.92 -6.32
CA ARG A 218 7.75 -16.12 -6.90
C ARG A 218 6.75 -16.59 -5.84
N GLY A 219 5.81 -15.69 -5.52
CA GLY A 219 4.63 -15.93 -4.68
C GLY A 219 3.71 -17.05 -5.17
N PRO A 220 2.85 -17.59 -4.30
CA PRO A 220 1.78 -18.47 -4.73
C PRO A 220 0.75 -17.73 -5.60
N VAL A 221 0.37 -18.35 -6.71
CA VAL A 221 -0.60 -17.77 -7.68
C VAL A 221 -1.93 -18.53 -7.74
N ARG A 222 -1.98 -19.75 -7.18
CA ARG A 222 -3.17 -20.61 -7.18
C ARG A 222 -3.65 -20.85 -5.76
N VAL A 223 -4.97 -20.92 -5.59
CA VAL A 223 -5.62 -21.25 -4.32
C VAL A 223 -6.00 -22.73 -4.28
N SER A 224 -5.14 -23.56 -3.69
CA SER A 224 -5.38 -25.00 -3.47
C SER A 224 -4.49 -25.58 -2.38
N GLY A 225 -4.83 -26.76 -1.86
CA GLY A 225 -4.00 -27.50 -0.90
C GLY A 225 -2.55 -27.73 -1.39
N PRO A 226 -2.32 -28.25 -2.60
CA PRO A 226 -0.95 -28.40 -3.13
C PRO A 226 -0.20 -27.08 -3.34
N ALA A 227 -0.90 -25.97 -3.60
CA ALA A 227 -0.27 -24.65 -3.65
C ALA A 227 0.13 -24.16 -2.25
N MET A 228 -0.65 -24.50 -1.22
CA MET A 228 -0.33 -24.23 0.19
C MET A 228 0.91 -24.98 0.64
N THR A 229 1.00 -26.29 0.33
CA THR A 229 2.21 -27.09 0.58
C THR A 229 3.45 -26.43 -0.06
N ARG A 230 3.39 -26.10 -1.36
CA ARG A 230 4.50 -25.41 -2.04
C ARG A 230 4.85 -24.05 -1.45
N ALA A 231 3.87 -23.29 -0.97
CA ALA A 231 4.12 -21.99 -0.35
C ALA A 231 4.88 -22.13 0.97
N LEU A 232 4.55 -23.15 1.78
CA LEU A 232 5.24 -23.47 3.03
C LEU A 232 6.61 -24.10 2.78
N GLU A 233 6.75 -25.02 1.82
CA GLU A 233 8.04 -25.57 1.40
C GLU A 233 9.00 -24.46 0.96
N ARG A 234 8.51 -23.50 0.18
CA ARG A 234 9.29 -22.31 -0.21
C ARG A 234 9.70 -21.48 1.01
N ALA A 235 8.80 -21.27 1.98
CA ALA A 235 9.13 -20.55 3.20
C ALA A 235 10.16 -21.30 4.06
N ALA A 236 10.06 -22.63 4.14
CA ALA A 236 11.03 -23.50 4.80
C ALA A 236 12.41 -23.43 4.11
N GLU A 237 12.42 -23.47 2.78
CA GLU A 237 13.64 -23.38 1.98
C GLU A 237 14.35 -22.04 2.14
N ILE A 238 13.60 -20.93 2.18
CA ILE A 238 14.15 -19.60 2.44
C ILE A 238 14.68 -19.50 3.88
N ALA A 239 13.96 -20.05 4.86
CA ALA A 239 14.44 -20.10 6.24
C ALA A 239 15.74 -20.93 6.38
N ALA A 240 15.85 -22.03 5.62
CA ALA A 240 17.03 -22.89 5.59
C ALA A 240 18.28 -22.22 4.99
N LEU A 241 18.16 -21.03 4.37
CA LEU A 241 19.32 -20.21 4.00
C LEU A 241 20.12 -19.73 5.23
N GLY A 242 19.50 -19.75 6.43
CA GLY A 242 20.18 -19.45 7.70
C GLY A 242 20.59 -17.99 7.84
N VAL A 243 19.90 -17.08 7.15
CA VAL A 243 20.15 -15.63 7.20
C VAL A 243 19.11 -14.85 7.98
N GLY A 244 17.95 -15.46 8.29
CA GLY A 244 16.87 -14.81 9.02
C GLY A 244 17.17 -14.53 10.50
N GLU A 245 18.13 -15.24 11.08
CA GLU A 245 18.58 -15.06 12.47
C GLU A 245 19.72 -14.05 12.62
N LEU A 246 20.24 -13.52 11.50
CA LEU A 246 21.31 -12.52 11.54
C LEU A 246 20.77 -11.18 12.07
N ASP A 247 21.45 -10.62 13.07
CA ASP A 247 21.13 -9.30 13.58
C ASP A 247 21.62 -8.21 12.62
N VAL A 248 20.67 -7.69 11.84
CA VAL A 248 20.89 -6.59 10.89
C VAL A 248 20.59 -5.21 11.50
N SER A 249 20.38 -5.11 12.82
CA SER A 249 20.05 -3.86 13.51
C SER A 249 21.14 -2.79 13.45
N ALA A 250 22.39 -3.19 13.16
CA ALA A 250 23.50 -2.28 12.91
C ALA A 250 23.26 -1.36 11.69
N VAL A 251 22.36 -1.73 10.79
CA VAL A 251 22.02 -0.96 9.59
C VAL A 251 20.63 -0.31 9.74
N PRO A 252 20.46 0.96 9.35
CA PRO A 252 19.15 1.61 9.38
C PRO A 252 18.10 0.84 8.55
N PRO A 253 16.88 0.58 9.09
CA PRO A 253 15.87 -0.24 8.42
C PRO A 253 15.49 0.24 7.01
N ARG A 254 15.51 1.56 6.79
CA ARG A 254 15.25 2.16 5.47
C ARG A 254 16.28 1.71 4.43
N ARG A 255 17.57 1.66 4.80
CA ARG A 255 18.66 1.23 3.92
C ARG A 255 18.59 -0.25 3.58
N LEU A 256 18.26 -1.07 4.59
CA LEU A 256 18.04 -2.49 4.38
C LEU A 256 16.86 -2.73 3.41
N ALA A 257 15.76 -1.98 3.58
CA ALA A 257 14.61 -2.05 2.69
C ALA A 257 14.92 -1.56 1.26
N GLU A 258 15.80 -0.57 1.09
CA GLU A 258 16.26 -0.12 -0.22
C GLU A 258 17.07 -1.21 -0.93
N LEU A 259 18.02 -1.86 -0.24
CA LEU A 259 18.78 -2.98 -0.78
C LEU A 259 17.89 -4.19 -1.09
N SER A 260 16.92 -4.51 -0.21
CA SER A 260 16.02 -5.63 -0.44
C SER A 260 15.12 -5.41 -1.65
N ARG A 261 14.60 -4.18 -1.85
CA ARG A 261 13.84 -3.81 -3.06
C ARG A 261 14.69 -3.92 -4.32
N TYR A 262 15.90 -3.33 -4.30
CA TYR A 262 16.85 -3.44 -5.41
C TYR A 262 17.10 -4.90 -5.78
N GLY A 263 17.28 -5.72 -4.75
CA GLY A 263 17.39 -7.15 -4.88
C GLY A 263 16.17 -7.74 -5.55
N VAL A 264 15.00 -7.71 -4.91
CA VAL A 264 13.72 -8.29 -5.37
C VAL A 264 13.40 -7.94 -6.83
N ASP A 265 13.58 -6.68 -7.21
CA ASP A 265 13.24 -6.19 -8.56
C ASP A 265 14.33 -6.49 -9.60
N GLY A 266 15.61 -6.56 -9.17
CA GLY A 266 16.74 -6.76 -10.06
C GLY A 266 16.89 -8.21 -10.56
N LYS A 267 17.13 -8.40 -11.87
CA LYS A 267 17.45 -9.71 -12.45
C LYS A 267 18.78 -10.25 -11.92
N ALA A 268 18.88 -11.57 -11.78
CA ALA A 268 20.10 -12.23 -11.31
C ALA A 268 21.36 -11.83 -12.11
N SER A 269 21.25 -11.65 -13.42
CA SER A 269 22.37 -11.21 -14.28
C SER A 269 22.89 -9.81 -13.94
N LEU A 270 22.01 -8.89 -13.53
CA LEU A 270 22.39 -7.55 -13.08
C LEU A 270 23.10 -7.63 -11.73
N LEU A 271 22.59 -8.44 -10.82
CA LEU A 271 23.19 -8.62 -9.48
C LEU A 271 24.60 -9.21 -9.54
N ARG A 272 24.86 -10.13 -10.49
CA ARG A 272 26.20 -10.71 -10.71
C ARG A 272 27.27 -9.70 -11.12
N ARG A 273 26.88 -8.56 -11.71
CA ARG A 273 27.83 -7.53 -12.19
C ARG A 273 28.34 -6.61 -11.07
N HIS A 274 27.75 -6.66 -9.89
CA HIS A 274 28.20 -5.86 -8.75
C HIS A 274 29.49 -6.41 -8.14
N THR A 275 30.20 -5.53 -7.44
CA THR A 275 31.29 -5.92 -6.55
C THR A 275 30.81 -6.94 -5.51
N ASP A 276 31.71 -7.79 -5.03
CA ASP A 276 31.35 -8.88 -4.11
C ASP A 276 30.64 -8.37 -2.85
N THR A 277 31.11 -7.28 -2.25
CA THR A 277 30.50 -6.67 -1.06
C THR A 277 29.08 -6.20 -1.34
N ARG A 278 28.87 -5.45 -2.42
CA ARG A 278 27.55 -4.95 -2.82
C ARG A 278 26.59 -6.09 -3.18
N ARG A 279 27.08 -7.08 -3.93
CA ARG A 279 26.29 -8.26 -4.35
C ARG A 279 25.81 -9.04 -3.12
N LEU A 280 26.72 -9.40 -2.22
CA LEU A 280 26.40 -10.15 -0.99
C LEU A 280 25.48 -9.36 -0.06
N ALA A 281 25.73 -8.06 0.14
CA ALA A 281 24.86 -7.21 0.95
C ALA A 281 23.43 -7.13 0.40
N THR A 282 23.30 -7.00 -0.92
CA THR A 282 22.00 -6.99 -1.61
C THR A 282 21.30 -8.34 -1.46
N LEU A 283 22.03 -9.45 -1.64
CA LEU A 283 21.48 -10.81 -1.51
C LEU A 283 21.04 -11.10 -0.07
N LEU A 284 21.83 -10.71 0.93
CA LEU A 284 21.46 -10.81 2.35
C LEU A 284 20.19 -10.02 2.63
N ALA A 285 20.14 -8.73 2.27
CA ALA A 285 18.95 -7.91 2.46
C ALA A 285 17.71 -8.50 1.77
N THR A 286 17.90 -9.07 0.57
CA THR A 286 16.82 -9.77 -0.17
C THR A 286 16.36 -11.01 0.56
N ALA A 287 17.26 -11.87 1.01
CA ALA A 287 16.93 -13.13 1.66
C ALA A 287 16.28 -12.92 3.04
N VAL A 288 16.74 -11.93 3.81
CA VAL A 288 16.08 -11.49 5.06
C VAL A 288 14.64 -11.03 4.75
N HIS A 289 14.46 -10.18 3.74
CA HIS A 289 13.12 -9.75 3.31
C HIS A 289 12.24 -10.93 2.88
N LEU A 290 12.78 -11.86 2.10
CA LEU A 290 12.07 -13.04 1.62
C LEU A 290 11.66 -13.99 2.75
N THR A 291 12.44 -14.07 3.84
CA THR A 291 12.13 -14.91 5.01
C THR A 291 10.77 -14.53 5.59
N THR A 292 10.56 -13.23 5.81
CA THR A 292 9.27 -12.70 6.28
C THR A 292 8.20 -12.76 5.20
N ARG A 293 8.54 -12.37 3.96
CA ARG A 293 7.58 -12.28 2.86
C ARG A 293 7.00 -13.64 2.47
N ALA A 294 7.78 -14.71 2.54
CA ALA A 294 7.33 -16.06 2.20
C ALA A 294 6.27 -16.59 3.18
N VAL A 295 6.41 -16.27 4.46
CA VAL A 295 5.41 -16.56 5.51
C VAL A 295 4.15 -15.72 5.29
N ASP A 296 4.30 -14.42 5.00
CA ASP A 296 3.18 -13.53 4.67
C ASP A 296 2.36 -14.08 3.50
N ASP A 297 3.03 -14.47 2.41
CA ASP A 297 2.40 -15.08 1.22
C ASP A 297 1.69 -16.40 1.55
N ALA A 298 2.27 -17.25 2.40
CA ALA A 298 1.68 -18.52 2.80
C ALA A 298 0.41 -18.31 3.65
N LEU A 299 0.43 -17.36 4.59
CA LEU A 299 -0.71 -17.04 5.44
C LEU A 299 -1.81 -16.29 4.67
N ASP A 300 -1.46 -15.42 3.72
CA ASP A 300 -2.40 -14.85 2.77
C ASP A 300 -3.10 -15.94 1.95
N LEU A 301 -2.34 -16.91 1.44
CA LEU A 301 -2.91 -18.06 0.74
C LEU A 301 -3.81 -18.91 1.65
N LEU A 302 -3.39 -19.15 2.91
CA LEU A 302 -4.16 -19.90 3.89
C LEU A 302 -5.52 -19.24 4.15
N ASP A 303 -5.53 -17.93 4.39
CA ASP A 303 -6.75 -17.15 4.63
C ASP A 303 -7.74 -17.32 3.47
N VAL A 304 -7.25 -17.15 2.24
CA VAL A 304 -8.07 -17.29 1.04
C VAL A 304 -8.54 -18.74 0.84
N LEU A 305 -7.66 -19.72 1.08
CA LEU A 305 -7.96 -21.14 0.93
C LEU A 305 -9.07 -21.56 1.89
N VAL A 306 -8.94 -21.22 3.17
CA VAL A 306 -9.92 -21.54 4.22
C VAL A 306 -11.24 -20.83 3.94
N ALA A 307 -11.22 -19.52 3.72
CA ALA A 307 -12.46 -18.75 3.52
C ALA A 307 -13.22 -19.20 2.27
N THR A 308 -12.54 -19.38 1.12
CA THR A 308 -13.24 -19.50 -0.18
C THR A 308 -13.37 -20.94 -0.70
N LYS A 309 -12.39 -21.81 -0.44
CA LYS A 309 -12.36 -23.19 -0.98
C LYS A 309 -12.82 -24.23 0.04
N LEU A 310 -12.80 -23.89 1.33
CA LEU A 310 -13.24 -24.76 2.41
C LEU A 310 -14.60 -24.29 2.94
N LEU A 311 -14.65 -23.20 3.71
CA LEU A 311 -15.87 -22.74 4.41
C LEU A 311 -16.99 -22.35 3.43
N ALA A 312 -16.82 -21.29 2.64
CA ALA A 312 -17.86 -20.81 1.71
C ALA A 312 -18.20 -21.83 0.62
N ARG A 313 -17.33 -22.82 0.36
CA ARG A 313 -17.65 -23.90 -0.58
C ARG A 313 -18.55 -24.95 0.07
N ALA A 314 -18.24 -25.35 1.30
CA ALA A 314 -19.07 -26.29 2.06
C ALA A 314 -20.48 -25.71 2.25
N GLU A 315 -20.59 -24.45 2.66
CA GLU A 315 -21.89 -23.75 2.79
C GLU A 315 -22.68 -23.77 1.47
N ARG A 316 -22.06 -23.38 0.34
CA ARG A 316 -22.74 -23.37 -0.96
C ARG A 316 -23.20 -24.75 -1.41
N GLU A 317 -22.38 -25.78 -1.20
CA GLU A 317 -22.74 -27.16 -1.54
C GLU A 317 -23.89 -27.65 -0.66
N THR A 318 -23.88 -27.36 0.64
CA THR A 318 -24.97 -27.67 1.56
C THR A 318 -26.25 -26.92 1.21
N THR A 319 -26.20 -25.62 0.92
CA THR A 319 -27.37 -24.85 0.47
C THR A 319 -27.93 -25.41 -0.83
N LYS A 320 -27.07 -25.76 -1.79
CA LYS A 320 -27.49 -26.41 -3.03
C LYS A 320 -28.19 -27.75 -2.76
N GLU A 321 -27.69 -28.54 -1.83
CA GLU A 321 -28.31 -29.82 -1.47
C GLU A 321 -29.65 -29.63 -0.74
N LYS A 322 -29.72 -28.70 0.22
CA LYS A 322 -30.97 -28.31 0.89
C LYS A 322 -32.05 -27.89 -0.11
N VAL A 323 -31.70 -27.07 -1.10
CA VAL A 323 -32.63 -26.64 -2.16
C VAL A 323 -33.12 -27.81 -3.01
N LYS A 324 -32.25 -28.80 -3.32
CA LYS A 324 -32.69 -30.00 -4.06
C LYS A 324 -33.64 -30.88 -3.25
N THR A 325 -33.41 -30.99 -1.94
CA THR A 325 -34.23 -31.83 -1.05
C THR A 325 -35.51 -31.15 -0.59
N LEU A 326 -35.61 -29.82 -0.73
CA LEU A 326 -36.73 -29.01 -0.26
C LEU A 326 -38.11 -29.53 -0.73
N PRO A 327 -38.34 -29.90 -2.00
CA PRO A 327 -39.64 -30.42 -2.43
C PRO A 327 -40.04 -31.74 -1.76
N ARG A 328 -39.05 -32.58 -1.39
CA ARG A 328 -39.31 -33.83 -0.66
C ARG A 328 -39.72 -33.53 0.78
N VAL A 329 -39.04 -32.56 1.41
CA VAL A 329 -39.35 -32.09 2.78
C VAL A 329 -40.73 -31.44 2.83
N GLU A 330 -41.06 -30.57 1.88
CA GLU A 330 -42.38 -29.92 1.79
C GLU A 330 -43.51 -30.96 1.69
N ARG A 331 -43.36 -31.95 0.80
CA ARG A 331 -44.38 -33.02 0.65
C ARG A 331 -44.53 -33.87 1.90
N ALA A 332 -43.42 -34.24 2.54
CA ALA A 332 -43.47 -35.04 3.77
C ALA A 332 -44.04 -34.23 4.95
N SER A 333 -43.69 -32.94 5.04
CA SER A 333 -44.21 -32.01 6.06
C SER A 333 -45.71 -31.77 5.87
N ALA A 334 -46.19 -31.62 4.63
CA ALA A 334 -47.62 -31.46 4.35
C ALA A 334 -48.43 -32.68 4.80
N LYS A 335 -47.92 -33.90 4.58
CA LYS A 335 -48.55 -35.14 5.06
C LYS A 335 -48.58 -35.22 6.58
N LEU A 336 -47.49 -34.85 7.25
CA LEU A 336 -47.44 -34.78 8.71
C LEU A 336 -48.40 -33.73 9.26
N ALA A 337 -48.42 -32.53 8.68
CA ALA A 337 -49.30 -31.44 9.08
C ALA A 337 -50.77 -31.83 8.96
N ALA A 338 -51.16 -32.46 7.84
CA ALA A 338 -52.52 -32.95 7.66
C ALA A 338 -52.91 -34.01 8.72
N ALA A 339 -52.02 -34.95 9.03
CA ALA A 339 -52.27 -35.97 10.05
C ALA A 339 -52.35 -35.37 11.48
N VAL A 340 -51.47 -34.43 11.81
CA VAL A 340 -51.44 -33.75 13.12
C VAL A 340 -52.63 -32.80 13.28
N GLN A 341 -53.05 -32.12 12.22
CA GLN A 341 -54.24 -31.28 12.23
C GLN A 341 -55.48 -32.09 12.58
N VAL A 342 -55.67 -33.26 11.94
CA VAL A 342 -56.76 -34.19 12.28
C VAL A 342 -56.65 -34.66 13.73
N LEU A 343 -55.45 -34.97 14.21
CA LEU A 343 -55.24 -35.36 15.61
C LEU A 343 -55.69 -34.24 16.57
N ILE A 344 -55.27 -33.00 16.33
CA ILE A 344 -55.62 -31.85 17.17
C ILE A 344 -57.13 -31.59 17.12
N GLU A 345 -57.73 -31.54 15.93
CA GLU A 345 -59.19 -31.33 15.76
C GLU A 345 -60.04 -32.43 16.41
N ALA A 346 -59.53 -33.67 16.40
CA ALA A 346 -60.22 -34.82 16.96
C ALA A 346 -60.10 -34.92 18.49
N THR A 347 -59.02 -34.40 19.08
CA THR A 347 -58.69 -34.57 20.51
C THR A 347 -58.84 -33.30 21.35
N SER A 348 -58.94 -32.13 20.71
CA SER A 348 -59.13 -30.86 21.42
C SER A 348 -60.61 -30.63 21.74
N GLU A 349 -60.87 -30.07 22.91
CA GLU A 349 -62.16 -29.47 23.23
C GLU A 349 -62.39 -28.28 22.31
N GLN A 350 -63.54 -28.24 21.62
CA GLN A 350 -63.86 -27.13 20.72
C GLN A 350 -64.56 -26.04 21.52
N ILE A 351 -64.05 -24.82 21.46
CA ILE A 351 -64.65 -23.67 22.13
C ILE A 351 -65.30 -22.80 21.06
N ASP A 352 -66.62 -22.60 21.15
CA ASP A 352 -67.30 -21.63 20.31
C ASP A 352 -66.90 -20.22 20.76
N THR A 353 -66.09 -19.54 19.96
CA THR A 353 -65.57 -18.19 20.24
C THR A 353 -66.64 -17.10 20.36
N SER A 354 -67.89 -17.38 19.93
CA SER A 354 -69.01 -16.44 20.00
C SER A 354 -69.90 -16.64 21.22
N THR A 355 -70.00 -17.87 21.74
CA THR A 355 -70.89 -18.24 22.87
C THR A 355 -70.13 -18.64 24.13
N GLY A 356 -68.84 -19.00 24.03
CA GLY A 356 -68.00 -19.48 25.12
C GLY A 356 -68.28 -20.93 25.54
N GLU A 357 -69.15 -21.65 24.83
CA GLU A 357 -69.45 -23.06 25.13
C GLU A 357 -68.30 -23.99 24.72
N VAL A 358 -67.97 -24.92 25.61
CA VAL A 358 -66.92 -25.94 25.43
C VAL A 358 -67.58 -27.25 25.03
N PHE A 359 -67.29 -27.72 23.83
CA PHE A 359 -67.70 -29.01 23.31
C PHE A 359 -66.62 -30.06 23.58
N PRO A 360 -67.00 -31.28 23.99
CA PRO A 360 -66.05 -32.37 24.19
C PRO A 360 -65.35 -32.75 22.88
N PRO A 361 -64.19 -33.44 22.95
CA PRO A 361 -63.45 -33.88 21.77
C PRO A 361 -64.34 -34.62 20.77
N ALA A 362 -64.08 -34.44 19.47
CA ALA A 362 -64.95 -34.97 18.42
C ALA A 362 -64.93 -36.51 18.27
N VAL A 363 -64.14 -37.23 19.06
CA VAL A 363 -64.05 -38.70 19.11
C VAL A 363 -63.53 -39.18 20.49
N ASP A 364 -64.11 -40.27 20.98
CA ASP A 364 -63.90 -40.78 22.34
C ASP A 364 -62.84 -41.89 22.44
N SER A 365 -62.22 -42.29 21.32
CA SER A 365 -61.25 -43.39 21.28
C SER A 365 -60.09 -43.15 20.33
N VAL A 366 -58.91 -43.64 20.73
CA VAL A 366 -57.68 -43.60 19.92
C VAL A 366 -57.85 -44.31 18.58
N ALA A 367 -58.67 -45.37 18.52
CA ALA A 367 -58.98 -46.08 17.28
C ALA A 367 -59.73 -45.19 16.28
N ALA A 368 -60.73 -44.43 16.74
CA ALA A 368 -61.50 -43.52 15.89
C ALA A 368 -60.70 -42.30 15.41
N VAL A 369 -59.75 -41.81 16.22
CA VAL A 369 -58.77 -40.79 15.80
C VAL A 369 -57.90 -41.32 14.66
N TRP A 370 -57.41 -42.55 14.77
CA TRP A 370 -56.60 -43.16 13.72
C TRP A 370 -57.36 -43.44 12.43
N GLU A 371 -58.65 -43.81 12.49
CA GLU A 371 -59.49 -43.92 11.28
C GLU A 371 -59.62 -42.60 10.54
N ARG A 372 -59.81 -41.48 11.27
CA ARG A 372 -59.86 -40.14 10.67
C ARG A 372 -58.52 -39.74 10.05
N ILE A 373 -57.40 -40.07 10.69
CA ILE A 373 -56.06 -39.82 10.12
C ILE A 373 -55.86 -40.65 8.84
N GLU A 374 -56.22 -41.94 8.85
CA GLU A 374 -56.07 -42.85 7.69
C GLU A 374 -56.88 -42.37 6.48
N ALA A 375 -58.02 -41.71 6.72
CA ALA A 375 -58.86 -41.12 5.67
C ALA A 375 -58.20 -39.92 4.95
N VAL A 376 -57.26 -39.22 5.61
CA VAL A 376 -56.54 -38.07 5.05
C VAL A 376 -55.14 -38.45 4.56
N VAL A 377 -54.42 -39.27 5.33
CA VAL A 377 -53.08 -39.76 5.00
C VAL A 377 -52.96 -41.23 5.40
N PRO A 378 -52.80 -42.17 4.44
CA PRO A 378 -52.63 -43.59 4.76
C PRO A 378 -51.41 -43.84 5.67
N ARG A 379 -51.51 -44.76 6.64
CA ARG A 379 -50.43 -45.08 7.59
C ARG A 379 -49.09 -45.38 6.95
N ARG A 380 -49.07 -46.09 5.82
CA ARG A 380 -47.84 -46.38 5.05
C ARG A 380 -47.17 -45.11 4.53
N GLU A 381 -47.95 -44.12 4.12
CA GLU A 381 -47.46 -42.86 3.60
C GLU A 381 -47.02 -41.92 4.72
N LEU A 382 -47.71 -41.97 5.86
CA LEU A 382 -47.30 -41.28 7.08
C LEU A 382 -45.97 -41.82 7.60
N ALA A 383 -45.80 -43.15 7.66
CA ALA A 383 -44.53 -43.78 8.02
C ALA A 383 -43.39 -43.41 7.06
N ALA A 384 -43.66 -43.39 5.75
CA ALA A 384 -42.69 -42.94 4.75
C ALA A 384 -42.36 -41.44 4.87
N ALA A 385 -43.33 -40.60 5.22
CA ALA A 385 -43.12 -39.17 5.46
C ALA A 385 -42.28 -38.93 6.72
N ILE A 386 -42.54 -39.66 7.81
CA ILE A 386 -41.72 -39.63 9.04
C ILE A 386 -40.28 -40.05 8.72
N ALA A 387 -40.08 -41.15 7.99
CA ALA A 387 -38.75 -41.61 7.61
C ALA A 387 -38.03 -40.58 6.72
N THR A 388 -38.74 -39.97 5.76
CA THR A 388 -38.18 -38.92 4.87
C THR A 388 -37.78 -37.68 5.66
N ILE A 389 -38.59 -37.25 6.63
CA ILE A 389 -38.27 -36.10 7.49
C ILE A 389 -37.08 -36.44 8.38
N GLY A 390 -37.06 -37.62 9.01
CA GLY A 390 -35.94 -38.07 9.83
C GLY A 390 -34.63 -38.20 9.05
N GLU A 391 -34.69 -38.54 7.76
CA GLU A 391 -33.51 -38.62 6.87
C GLU A 391 -33.02 -37.23 6.43
N LEU A 392 -33.94 -36.33 6.05
CA LEU A 392 -33.61 -35.08 5.35
C LEU A 392 -33.54 -33.85 6.26
N THR A 393 -34.08 -33.94 7.47
CA THR A 393 -34.04 -32.85 8.45
C THR A 393 -32.99 -33.11 9.51
N SER A 394 -32.41 -32.03 10.03
CA SER A 394 -31.45 -32.15 11.11
C SER A 394 -32.18 -32.45 12.43
N PRO A 395 -31.58 -33.23 13.35
CA PRO A 395 -32.15 -33.50 14.66
C PRO A 395 -32.45 -32.21 15.43
N LEU A 396 -33.40 -32.25 16.37
CA LEU A 396 -33.87 -31.06 17.10
C LEU A 396 -32.75 -30.30 17.85
N ASP A 397 -31.72 -31.01 18.33
CA ASP A 397 -30.57 -30.41 19.04
C ASP A 397 -29.43 -29.97 18.09
N SER A 398 -29.70 -29.87 16.79
CA SER A 398 -28.76 -29.47 15.74
C SER A 398 -28.72 -27.95 15.57
N ASP A 399 -27.52 -27.36 15.49
CA ASP A 399 -27.38 -25.97 15.06
C ASP A 399 -27.46 -25.84 13.52
N ALA A 400 -27.69 -24.62 13.03
CA ALA A 400 -27.77 -24.33 11.59
C ALA A 400 -26.49 -24.69 10.82
N ASP A 401 -25.36 -24.83 11.52
CA ASP A 401 -24.03 -25.04 10.95
C ASP A 401 -23.69 -26.52 10.73
N GLN A 402 -24.35 -27.45 11.42
CA GLN A 402 -23.98 -28.87 11.44
C GLN A 402 -23.86 -29.45 10.03
N ALA A 403 -24.81 -29.13 9.14
CA ALA A 403 -24.86 -29.68 7.79
C ALA A 403 -23.67 -29.23 6.92
N TRP A 404 -23.25 -27.96 7.01
CA TRP A 404 -22.11 -27.48 6.23
C TRP A 404 -20.78 -27.86 6.86
N ARG A 405 -20.70 -27.95 8.20
CA ARG A 405 -19.53 -28.49 8.89
C ARG A 405 -19.31 -29.97 8.58
N ALA A 406 -20.36 -30.78 8.52
CA ALA A 406 -20.27 -32.17 8.07
C ALA A 406 -19.71 -32.25 6.63
N GLN A 407 -20.21 -31.40 5.73
CA GLN A 407 -19.69 -31.30 4.36
C GLN A 407 -18.21 -30.88 4.33
N LEU A 408 -17.78 -29.99 5.24
CA LEU A 408 -16.39 -29.58 5.37
C LEU A 408 -15.47 -30.75 5.74
N VAL A 409 -15.88 -31.64 6.66
CA VAL A 409 -15.09 -32.81 7.08
C VAL A 409 -14.70 -33.72 5.90
N THR A 410 -15.56 -33.85 4.90
CA THR A 410 -15.28 -34.64 3.68
C THR A 410 -14.07 -34.12 2.89
N ARG A 411 -13.66 -32.85 3.11
CA ARG A 411 -12.57 -32.18 2.40
C ARG A 411 -11.21 -32.32 3.09
N PHE A 412 -11.10 -33.18 4.08
CA PHE A 412 -9.90 -33.37 4.89
C PHE A 412 -8.61 -33.58 4.07
N ALA A 413 -8.69 -34.28 2.94
CA ALA A 413 -7.56 -34.49 2.03
C ALA A 413 -6.94 -33.19 1.47
N THR A 414 -7.68 -32.07 1.49
CA THR A 414 -7.19 -30.76 1.06
C THR A 414 -6.24 -30.13 2.07
N VAL A 415 -6.46 -30.37 3.36
CA VAL A 415 -5.72 -29.72 4.46
C VAL A 415 -4.58 -30.58 4.99
N ARG A 416 -4.79 -31.91 5.07
CA ARG A 416 -3.81 -32.88 5.57
C ARG A 416 -2.35 -32.61 5.13
N PRO A 417 -2.05 -32.37 3.83
CA PRO A 417 -0.67 -32.32 3.36
C PRO A 417 0.14 -31.11 3.85
N PHE A 418 -0.51 -30.07 4.41
CA PHE A 418 0.18 -28.85 4.79
C PHE A 418 0.12 -28.53 6.28
N LEU A 419 -0.65 -29.25 7.09
CA LEU A 419 -0.81 -28.95 8.52
C LEU A 419 0.50 -29.09 9.31
N GLU A 420 1.27 -30.15 9.03
CA GLU A 420 2.58 -30.38 9.66
C GLU A 420 3.59 -29.31 9.23
N LEU A 421 3.59 -28.94 7.95
CA LEU A 421 4.43 -27.84 7.44
C LEU A 421 4.03 -26.50 8.04
N LEU A 422 2.73 -26.22 8.22
CA LEU A 422 2.25 -24.96 8.76
C LEU A 422 2.78 -24.73 10.18
N THR A 423 2.78 -25.77 11.00
CA THR A 423 3.20 -25.69 12.41
C THR A 423 4.71 -25.77 12.62
N SER A 424 5.47 -26.27 11.63
CA SER A 424 6.93 -26.34 11.66
C SER A 424 7.61 -25.13 11.04
N VAL A 425 7.01 -24.52 10.01
CA VAL A 425 7.59 -23.40 9.25
C VAL A 425 7.21 -22.04 9.83
N VAL A 426 6.01 -21.92 10.39
CA VAL A 426 5.52 -20.64 10.92
C VAL A 426 5.70 -20.62 12.43
N ASP A 427 6.43 -19.63 12.93
CA ASP A 427 6.63 -19.42 14.35
C ASP A 427 5.44 -18.66 14.95
N PHE A 428 4.49 -19.38 15.54
CA PHE A 428 3.29 -18.79 16.11
C PHE A 428 3.50 -18.29 17.54
N GLY A 429 3.12 -17.04 17.79
CA GLY A 429 2.88 -16.47 19.12
C GLY A 429 1.40 -16.23 19.37
N ALA A 430 1.04 -15.93 20.61
CA ALA A 430 -0.31 -15.58 21.01
C ALA A 430 -0.30 -14.39 21.99
N THR A 431 -1.38 -13.63 21.97
CA THR A 431 -1.68 -12.61 22.99
C THR A 431 -2.24 -13.26 24.27
N PRO A 432 -2.35 -12.54 25.40
CA PRO A 432 -2.99 -13.07 26.61
C PRO A 432 -4.40 -13.64 26.36
N GLU A 433 -5.15 -13.03 25.43
CA GLU A 433 -6.49 -13.46 25.00
C GLU A 433 -6.46 -14.74 24.14
N GLY A 434 -5.32 -15.08 23.55
CA GLY A 434 -5.13 -16.25 22.68
C GLY A 434 -4.46 -17.46 23.34
N LEU A 435 -4.17 -17.40 24.65
CA LEU A 435 -3.56 -18.50 25.41
C LEU A 435 -4.63 -19.52 25.86
N LEU A 436 -5.01 -20.43 24.98
CA LEU A 436 -5.68 -21.70 25.33
C LEU A 436 -4.69 -22.85 25.05
N GLY A 437 -4.44 -23.69 26.06
CA GLY A 437 -3.22 -24.49 26.26
C GLY A 437 -3.01 -25.71 25.35
N ARG A 438 -1.78 -26.24 25.40
CA ARG A 438 -1.27 -27.44 24.69
C ARG A 438 -1.29 -28.71 25.58
N LYS A 439 -1.73 -29.88 25.07
CA LYS A 439 -0.93 -31.07 24.63
C LYS A 439 -1.79 -32.37 24.59
N LYS A 440 -1.96 -32.87 23.35
CA LYS A 440 -2.24 -34.21 22.76
C LYS A 440 -3.33 -35.14 23.32
N VAL A 441 -3.86 -35.92 22.32
CA VAL A 441 -4.26 -37.35 22.22
C VAL A 441 -5.83 -37.64 21.97
N ALA A 442 -6.46 -38.80 22.30
CA ALA A 442 -7.88 -39.32 22.18
C ALA A 442 -9.00 -38.55 22.99
N PRO A 443 -10.26 -38.99 23.27
CA PRO A 443 -11.27 -38.10 23.90
C PRO A 443 -10.84 -37.43 25.23
N ALA A 444 -10.04 -38.11 26.04
CA ALA A 444 -9.41 -37.56 27.26
C ALA A 444 -8.22 -36.63 26.97
N GLU A 445 -7.97 -36.39 25.70
CA GLU A 445 -6.72 -35.93 25.22
C GLU A 445 -6.87 -35.01 23.94
N ILE A 446 -8.11 -34.83 23.47
CA ILE A 446 -8.54 -33.65 22.71
C ILE A 446 -9.04 -32.61 23.71
N ASP A 447 -8.92 -31.33 23.37
CA ASP A 447 -9.50 -30.28 24.18
C ASP A 447 -10.99 -30.16 23.86
N THR A 448 -11.83 -30.68 24.76
CA THR A 448 -13.28 -30.63 24.60
C THR A 448 -13.86 -29.22 24.79
N GLU A 449 -13.12 -28.28 25.39
CA GLU A 449 -13.56 -26.89 25.54
C GLU A 449 -13.61 -26.18 24.18
N LEU A 450 -12.79 -26.63 23.22
CA LEU A 450 -12.85 -26.15 21.83
C LEU A 450 -14.14 -26.60 21.11
N LEU A 451 -14.85 -27.61 21.60
CA LEU A 451 -16.02 -28.16 20.92
C LEU A 451 -17.28 -27.33 21.18
N VAL A 452 -17.46 -26.28 20.37
CA VAL A 452 -18.66 -25.43 20.40
C VAL A 452 -19.71 -25.85 19.37
N GLY A 453 -20.99 -25.78 19.75
CA GLY A 453 -22.12 -26.09 18.87
C GLY A 453 -22.04 -27.48 18.24
N SER A 454 -22.33 -27.56 16.93
CA SER A 454 -22.34 -28.81 16.18
C SER A 454 -21.00 -29.53 16.06
N TRP A 455 -19.86 -28.87 16.33
CA TRP A 455 -18.58 -29.55 16.37
C TRP A 455 -18.55 -30.66 17.43
N ARG A 456 -19.19 -30.45 18.58
CA ARG A 456 -19.24 -31.46 19.66
C ARG A 456 -19.83 -32.78 19.18
N ARG A 457 -20.94 -32.70 18.45
CA ARG A 457 -21.60 -33.87 17.87
C ARG A 457 -20.80 -34.50 16.72
N LEU A 458 -20.26 -33.68 15.82
CA LEU A 458 -19.46 -34.18 14.70
C LEU A 458 -18.17 -34.87 15.15
N VAL A 459 -17.62 -34.45 16.28
CA VAL A 459 -16.36 -34.99 16.83
C VAL A 459 -16.60 -36.22 17.72
N LEU A 460 -17.58 -36.16 18.63
CA LEU A 460 -17.80 -37.19 19.66
C LEU A 460 -18.89 -38.21 19.33
N SER A 461 -19.75 -37.92 18.35
CA SER A 461 -20.95 -38.72 18.05
C SER A 461 -21.15 -38.90 16.55
N ALA A 462 -20.04 -39.03 15.81
CA ALA A 462 -20.07 -39.27 14.38
C ALA A 462 -20.72 -40.64 14.09
N PRO A 463 -21.73 -40.73 13.18
CA PRO A 463 -22.49 -41.97 12.94
C PRO A 463 -21.64 -43.16 12.46
N HIS A 464 -20.45 -42.88 11.94
CA HIS A 464 -19.53 -43.86 11.36
C HIS A 464 -18.35 -44.19 12.28
N ALA A 465 -18.26 -43.54 13.44
CA ALA A 465 -17.22 -43.78 14.43
C ALA A 465 -17.70 -44.82 15.45
N GLU A 466 -16.79 -45.67 15.92
CA GLU A 466 -17.11 -46.62 17.00
C GLU A 466 -17.50 -45.84 18.28
N PRO A 467 -18.49 -46.29 19.06
CA PRO A 467 -18.86 -45.65 20.31
C PRO A 467 -17.64 -45.47 21.22
N GLY A 468 -17.38 -44.23 21.66
CA GLY A 468 -16.21 -43.87 22.47
C GLY A 468 -14.96 -43.43 21.67
N THR A 469 -15.04 -43.40 20.33
CA THR A 469 -13.97 -42.89 19.47
C THR A 469 -14.28 -41.48 18.94
N VAL A 470 -13.22 -40.76 18.54
CA VAL A 470 -13.30 -39.38 18.04
C VAL A 470 -13.14 -39.35 16.52
N ASP A 471 -13.99 -38.59 15.83
CA ASP A 471 -13.71 -38.20 14.43
C ASP A 471 -12.60 -37.13 14.41
N TRP A 472 -11.37 -37.59 14.25
CA TRP A 472 -10.18 -36.76 14.20
C TRP A 472 -10.18 -35.76 13.03
N LYS A 473 -10.89 -36.04 11.93
CA LYS A 473 -11.01 -35.12 10.80
C LYS A 473 -11.93 -33.96 11.17
N ALA A 474 -13.05 -34.26 11.84
CA ALA A 474 -13.94 -33.24 12.38
C ALA A 474 -13.20 -32.37 13.42
N TYR A 475 -12.43 -32.99 14.31
CA TYR A 475 -11.64 -32.25 15.31
C TYR A 475 -10.61 -31.33 14.66
N THR A 476 -9.91 -31.82 13.63
CA THR A 476 -8.93 -31.00 12.89
C THR A 476 -9.57 -29.77 12.26
N PHE A 477 -10.77 -29.88 11.68
CA PHE A 477 -11.47 -28.74 11.11
C PHE A 477 -12.03 -27.79 12.17
N CYS A 478 -12.49 -28.30 13.31
CA CYS A 478 -12.88 -27.48 14.45
C CYS A 478 -11.71 -26.57 14.88
N VAL A 479 -10.53 -27.16 15.08
CA VAL A 479 -9.31 -26.42 15.43
C VAL A 479 -8.90 -25.46 14.31
N LEU A 480 -8.92 -25.90 13.06
CA LEU A 480 -8.53 -25.04 11.92
C LEU A 480 -9.46 -23.83 11.75
N GLU A 481 -10.76 -24.00 11.96
CA GLU A 481 -11.74 -22.90 11.89
C GLU A 481 -11.46 -21.86 12.98
N GLN A 482 -11.23 -22.31 14.22
CA GLN A 482 -10.92 -21.41 15.34
C GLN A 482 -9.56 -20.74 15.15
N PHE A 483 -8.54 -21.51 14.80
CA PHE A 483 -7.21 -21.00 14.49
C PHE A 483 -7.27 -19.92 13.40
N HIS A 484 -8.00 -20.16 12.30
CA HIS A 484 -8.17 -19.18 11.23
C HIS A 484 -8.86 -17.90 11.72
N ARG A 485 -9.88 -18.04 12.57
CA ARG A 485 -10.58 -16.90 13.19
C ARG A 485 -9.65 -16.07 14.09
N MET A 486 -8.92 -16.72 14.99
CA MET A 486 -7.96 -16.09 15.90
C MET A 486 -6.82 -15.42 15.13
N LEU A 487 -6.31 -16.07 14.07
CA LEU A 487 -5.29 -15.53 13.18
C LEU A 487 -5.77 -14.25 12.47
N ARG A 488 -7.01 -14.23 11.98
CA ARG A 488 -7.63 -13.04 11.37
C ARG A 488 -7.80 -11.90 12.38
N ARG A 489 -8.11 -12.23 13.64
CA ARG A 489 -8.24 -11.26 14.74
C ARG A 489 -6.91 -10.82 15.35
N ARG A 490 -5.79 -11.45 14.94
CA ARG A 490 -4.45 -11.23 15.50
C ARG A 490 -4.30 -11.66 16.96
N GLU A 491 -5.19 -12.52 17.46
CA GLU A 491 -5.07 -13.17 18.77
C GLU A 491 -3.94 -14.21 18.76
N ILE A 492 -3.82 -14.94 17.64
CA ILE A 492 -2.65 -15.73 17.23
C ILE A 492 -1.96 -14.99 16.08
N PHE A 493 -0.64 -14.94 16.09
CA PHE A 493 0.15 -14.23 15.09
C PHE A 493 1.45 -14.96 14.77
N ALA A 494 2.03 -14.70 13.60
CA ALA A 494 3.30 -15.28 13.17
C ALA A 494 4.46 -14.32 13.50
N ARG A 495 5.37 -14.71 14.40
CA ARG A 495 6.50 -13.88 14.84
C ARG A 495 7.48 -13.55 13.71
N ASN A 496 7.64 -14.48 12.78
CA ASN A 496 8.46 -14.32 11.58
C ASN A 496 7.70 -13.70 10.38
N SER A 497 6.63 -12.96 10.64
CA SER A 497 5.78 -12.32 9.63
C SER A 497 5.60 -10.82 9.89
N SER A 498 5.51 -10.01 8.81
CA SER A 498 5.31 -8.56 8.93
C SER A 498 3.84 -8.17 8.88
N ARG A 499 3.03 -8.93 8.15
CA ARG A 499 1.60 -8.66 7.91
C ARG A 499 0.70 -9.42 8.88
N TRP A 500 1.08 -10.64 9.22
CA TRP A 500 0.39 -11.54 10.15
C TRP A 500 1.11 -11.65 11.50
N GLY A 501 2.10 -10.79 11.75
CA GLY A 501 2.80 -10.69 13.04
C GLY A 501 2.07 -9.89 14.11
N ASP A 502 2.71 -9.71 15.27
CA ASP A 502 2.13 -9.03 16.42
C ASP A 502 1.81 -7.57 16.07
N PRO A 503 0.54 -7.14 16.09
CA PRO A 503 0.18 -5.76 15.81
C PRO A 503 0.82 -4.76 16.78
N ARG A 504 1.17 -5.20 18.00
CA ARG A 504 1.78 -4.38 19.05
C ARG A 504 3.27 -4.14 18.82
N ALA A 505 3.94 -4.98 18.03
CA ALA A 505 5.38 -4.82 17.74
C ALA A 505 5.69 -3.51 16.98
N LYS A 506 4.68 -2.86 16.40
CA LYS A 506 4.80 -1.55 15.72
C LYS A 506 4.42 -0.37 16.62
N LEU A 507 4.02 -0.62 17.86
CA LEU A 507 3.65 0.40 18.82
C LEU A 507 4.86 0.74 19.71
N LEU A 508 4.88 1.96 20.23
CA LEU A 508 5.83 2.33 21.28
C LEU A 508 5.43 1.58 22.56
N SER A 509 6.34 0.82 23.14
CA SER A 509 6.11 0.15 24.42
C SER A 509 6.59 1.03 25.59
N ASP A 510 5.87 0.92 26.70
CA ASP A 510 6.24 1.37 28.05
C ASP A 510 6.95 2.73 28.08
N ALA A 511 8.26 2.73 28.36
CA ALA A 511 9.07 3.94 28.53
C ALA A 511 9.11 4.82 27.27
N ALA A 512 9.10 4.23 26.08
CA ALA A 512 9.12 4.99 24.83
C ALA A 512 7.79 5.72 24.60
N TRP A 513 6.67 5.07 24.97
CA TRP A 513 5.36 5.71 24.93
C TRP A 513 5.25 6.82 25.97
N GLU A 514 5.62 6.58 27.22
CA GLU A 514 5.53 7.60 28.27
C GLU A 514 6.35 8.85 27.94
N LYS A 515 7.52 8.71 27.32
CA LYS A 515 8.33 9.85 26.86
C LYS A 515 7.67 10.65 25.72
N ALA A 516 6.94 9.98 24.83
CA ALA A 516 6.34 10.61 23.64
C ALA A 516 4.88 11.05 23.86
N ARG A 517 4.20 10.53 24.89
CA ARG A 517 2.75 10.63 25.10
C ARG A 517 2.21 12.05 24.99
N SER A 518 2.77 12.99 25.75
CA SER A 518 2.27 14.37 25.79
C SER A 518 2.37 15.07 24.43
N MET A 519 3.53 14.93 23.77
CA MET A 519 3.78 15.51 22.44
C MET A 519 2.86 14.89 21.38
N VAL A 520 2.71 13.56 21.38
CA VAL A 520 1.86 12.86 20.41
C VAL A 520 0.39 13.24 20.58
N LEU A 521 -0.13 13.21 21.81
CA LEU A 521 -1.53 13.58 22.08
C LEU A 521 -1.82 15.04 21.69
N ALA A 522 -0.93 15.97 22.02
CA ALA A 522 -1.05 17.37 21.61
C ALA A 522 -1.02 17.53 20.08
N SER A 523 -0.09 16.87 19.40
CA SER A 523 0.03 16.94 17.93
C SER A 523 -1.17 16.37 17.17
N LEU A 524 -1.84 15.38 17.76
CA LEU A 524 -3.02 14.73 17.20
C LEU A 524 -4.33 15.35 17.70
N ASN A 525 -4.26 16.37 18.57
CA ASN A 525 -5.40 16.98 19.24
C ASN A 525 -6.30 15.94 19.95
N LEU A 526 -5.67 15.01 20.66
CA LEU A 526 -6.34 13.93 21.41
C LEU A 526 -6.31 14.22 22.92
N PRO A 527 -7.35 13.79 23.67
CA PRO A 527 -7.41 13.97 25.13
C PRO A 527 -6.38 13.09 25.86
N ALA A 528 -6.14 13.42 27.13
CA ALA A 528 -5.15 12.72 27.97
C ALA A 528 -5.53 11.26 28.28
N THR A 529 -6.83 10.94 28.24
CA THR A 529 -7.38 9.61 28.55
C THR A 529 -8.22 9.07 27.38
N ALA A 530 -8.19 7.74 27.21
CA ALA A 530 -8.99 7.08 26.18
C ALA A 530 -10.51 7.19 26.45
N GLY A 531 -10.91 7.22 27.73
CA GLY A 531 -12.31 7.32 28.13
C GLY A 531 -13.00 8.58 27.62
N GLU A 532 -12.35 9.74 27.75
CA GLU A 532 -12.86 11.01 27.22
C GLU A 532 -13.05 10.96 25.70
N HIS A 533 -12.08 10.39 24.97
CA HIS A 533 -12.19 10.26 23.52
C HIS A 533 -13.36 9.33 23.13
N LEU A 534 -13.48 8.18 23.79
CA LEU A 534 -14.52 7.20 23.51
C LEU A 534 -15.92 7.75 23.83
N ALA A 535 -16.06 8.49 24.93
CA ALA A 535 -17.32 9.16 25.28
C ALA A 535 -17.72 10.17 24.20
N ALA A 536 -16.80 11.06 23.78
CA ALA A 536 -17.07 12.02 22.72
C ALA A 536 -17.44 11.34 21.38
N ARG A 537 -16.82 10.19 21.04
CA ARG A 537 -17.18 9.40 19.85
C ARG A 537 -18.53 8.72 19.99
N ALA A 538 -18.88 8.22 21.17
CA ALA A 538 -20.18 7.61 21.43
C ALA A 538 -21.31 8.65 21.36
N GLU A 539 -21.09 9.85 21.92
CA GLU A 539 -22.03 10.98 21.81
C GLU A 539 -22.21 11.42 20.36
N LEU A 540 -21.12 11.59 19.60
CA LEU A 540 -21.19 11.92 18.18
C LEU A 540 -21.96 10.84 17.39
N LEU A 541 -21.66 9.56 17.63
CA LEU A 541 -22.35 8.44 16.97
C LEU A 541 -23.85 8.45 17.29
N HIS A 542 -24.21 8.65 18.56
CA HIS A 542 -25.60 8.74 18.98
C HIS A 542 -26.30 9.93 18.34
N ALA A 543 -25.69 11.12 18.36
CA ALA A 543 -26.24 12.32 17.75
C ALA A 543 -26.47 12.13 16.24
N THR A 544 -25.51 11.53 15.52
CA THR A 544 -25.68 11.22 14.09
C THR A 544 -26.79 10.19 13.85
N TYR A 545 -26.92 9.16 14.68
CA TYR A 545 -28.04 8.22 14.55
C TYR A 545 -29.40 8.90 14.78
N THR A 546 -29.49 9.77 15.78
CA THR A 546 -30.70 10.54 16.06
C THR A 546 -31.05 11.46 14.90
N GLU A 547 -30.08 12.20 14.36
CA GLU A 547 -30.27 13.06 13.19
C GLU A 547 -30.72 12.28 11.94
N VAL A 548 -30.14 11.09 11.70
CA VAL A 548 -30.56 10.21 10.61
C VAL A 548 -31.98 9.70 10.82
N ALA A 549 -32.32 9.28 12.04
CA ALA A 549 -33.66 8.79 12.37
C ALA A 549 -34.73 9.88 12.22
N GLU A 550 -34.43 11.12 12.62
CA GLU A 550 -35.31 12.28 12.46
C GLU A 550 -35.58 12.63 10.99
N ARG A 551 -34.58 12.45 10.11
CA ARG A 551 -34.70 12.73 8.67
C ARG A 551 -35.32 11.58 7.88
N LEU A 552 -35.33 10.37 8.42
CA LEU A 552 -35.76 9.16 7.72
C LEU A 552 -37.21 9.24 7.18
N PRO A 553 -38.21 9.75 7.93
CA PRO A 553 -39.59 9.83 7.43
C PRO A 553 -39.76 10.73 6.19
N ALA A 554 -38.86 11.71 6.00
CA ALA A 554 -38.86 12.61 4.85
C ALA A 554 -37.91 12.13 3.72
N ASN A 555 -37.21 11.02 3.91
CA ASN A 555 -36.24 10.51 2.94
C ASN A 555 -36.88 9.47 2.02
N PHE A 556 -37.44 9.93 0.90
CA PHE A 556 -38.07 9.09 -0.12
C PHE A 556 -37.13 8.07 -0.79
N GLN A 557 -35.82 8.19 -0.57
CA GLN A 557 -34.84 7.25 -1.12
C GLN A 557 -34.68 6.00 -0.25
N VAL A 558 -35.18 6.00 0.99
CA VAL A 558 -35.10 4.86 1.89
C VAL A 558 -36.47 4.22 2.04
N HIS A 559 -36.56 2.91 1.75
CA HIS A 559 -37.76 2.13 2.02
C HIS A 559 -37.41 0.80 2.68
N PHE A 560 -38.32 0.29 3.51
CA PHE A 560 -38.20 -1.03 4.09
C PHE A 560 -39.01 -2.02 3.26
N GLY A 561 -38.39 -3.11 2.81
CA GLY A 561 -39.06 -4.20 2.12
C GLY A 561 -40.00 -4.97 3.05
N GLU A 562 -40.85 -5.83 2.49
CA GLU A 562 -41.75 -6.72 3.27
C GLU A 562 -40.97 -7.68 4.18
N ASP A 563 -39.69 -7.93 3.89
CA ASP A 563 -38.77 -8.72 4.72
C ASP A 563 -38.09 -7.91 5.84
N GLY A 564 -38.48 -6.64 6.01
CA GLY A 564 -37.94 -5.72 7.00
C GLY A 564 -36.54 -5.17 6.66
N ARG A 565 -36.01 -5.41 5.45
CA ARG A 565 -34.69 -4.92 5.05
C ARG A 565 -34.75 -3.51 4.49
N LEU A 566 -33.72 -2.73 4.80
CA LEU A 566 -33.54 -1.37 4.28
C LEU A 566 -33.03 -1.41 2.84
N HIS A 567 -33.74 -0.70 1.96
CA HIS A 567 -33.39 -0.50 0.56
C HIS A 567 -33.17 0.99 0.29
N LEU A 568 -32.05 1.29 -0.37
CA LEU A 568 -31.74 2.63 -0.89
C LEU A 568 -32.08 2.65 -2.38
N ALA A 569 -33.00 3.52 -2.78
CA ALA A 569 -33.27 3.79 -4.19
C ALA A 569 -32.01 4.38 -4.84
N ALA A 570 -31.70 3.95 -6.07
CA ALA A 570 -30.66 4.59 -6.84
C ALA A 570 -31.07 6.04 -7.14
N LEU A 571 -30.12 6.97 -7.09
CA LEU A 571 -30.36 8.33 -7.58
C LEU A 571 -30.74 8.23 -9.06
N GLU A 572 -31.89 8.79 -9.43
CA GLU A 572 -32.21 8.93 -10.84
C GLU A 572 -31.20 9.90 -11.46
N PRO A 573 -30.52 9.51 -12.56
CA PRO A 573 -29.60 10.41 -13.24
C PRO A 573 -30.37 11.62 -13.74
N GLU A 574 -29.86 12.82 -13.47
CA GLU A 574 -30.42 14.04 -14.06
C GLU A 574 -30.38 13.92 -15.59
N PRO A 575 -31.49 14.25 -16.28
CA PRO A 575 -31.51 14.20 -17.74
C PRO A 575 -30.50 15.20 -18.31
N GLU A 576 -29.51 14.68 -19.04
CA GLU A 576 -28.48 15.50 -19.67
C GLU A 576 -29.14 16.38 -20.77
N PRO A 577 -29.00 17.73 -20.73
CA PRO A 577 -29.58 18.59 -21.76
C PRO A 577 -29.04 18.27 -23.17
N ALA A 578 -29.72 18.76 -24.22
CA ALA A 578 -29.26 18.53 -25.60
C ALA A 578 -27.91 19.22 -25.90
N SER A 579 -27.66 20.41 -25.33
CA SER A 579 -26.48 21.21 -25.67
C SER A 579 -25.13 20.58 -25.28
N PRO A 580 -24.92 19.96 -24.09
CA PRO A 580 -23.67 19.26 -23.80
C PRO A 580 -23.46 18.02 -24.67
N ILE A 581 -24.53 17.34 -25.06
CA ILE A 581 -24.47 16.16 -25.95
C ILE A 581 -23.97 16.58 -27.34
N GLU A 582 -24.55 17.63 -27.90
CA GLU A 582 -24.15 18.20 -29.20
C GLU A 582 -22.71 18.72 -29.16
N LEU A 583 -22.33 19.44 -28.10
CA LEU A 583 -20.96 19.93 -27.91
C LEU A 583 -19.95 18.78 -27.81
N ARG A 584 -20.25 17.73 -27.02
CA ARG A 584 -19.39 16.55 -26.89
C ARG A 584 -19.20 15.85 -28.24
N ALA A 585 -20.25 15.74 -29.05
CA ALA A 585 -20.15 15.19 -30.40
C ALA A 585 -19.26 16.05 -31.31
N ALA A 586 -19.44 17.38 -31.28
CA ALA A 586 -18.62 18.32 -32.05
C ALA A 586 -17.14 18.26 -31.66
N VAL A 587 -16.82 18.26 -30.36
CA VAL A 587 -15.45 18.13 -29.85
C VAL A 587 -14.83 16.79 -30.26
N ASN A 588 -15.57 15.69 -30.12
CA ASN A 588 -15.07 14.37 -30.52
C ASN A 588 -14.75 14.26 -32.02
N MET A 589 -15.45 15.01 -32.89
CA MET A 589 -15.14 15.04 -34.32
C MET A 589 -13.84 15.79 -34.64
N LEU A 590 -13.39 16.69 -33.76
CA LEU A 590 -12.14 17.44 -33.92
C LEU A 590 -10.92 16.65 -33.41
N LEU A 591 -11.12 15.60 -32.61
CA LEU A 591 -10.03 14.81 -32.06
C LEU A 591 -9.38 13.94 -33.15
N PRO A 592 -8.06 14.05 -33.38
CA PRO A 592 -7.37 13.22 -34.35
C PRO A 592 -7.31 11.76 -33.89
N ARG A 593 -7.29 10.83 -34.86
CA ARG A 593 -7.02 9.42 -34.60
C ARG A 593 -5.52 9.17 -34.66
N VAL A 594 -4.89 9.11 -33.49
CA VAL A 594 -3.45 8.88 -33.31
C VAL A 594 -3.21 7.61 -32.51
N ASP A 595 -2.04 6.99 -32.71
CA ASP A 595 -1.67 5.81 -31.96
C ASP A 595 -1.23 6.19 -30.53
N LEU A 596 -1.49 5.31 -29.54
CA LEU A 596 -1.17 5.59 -28.14
C LEU A 596 0.32 5.95 -27.89
N PRO A 597 1.33 5.30 -28.53
CA PRO A 597 2.71 5.72 -28.41
C PRO A 597 2.98 7.14 -28.93
N GLU A 598 2.28 7.58 -29.98
CA GLU A 598 2.45 8.93 -30.54
C GLU A 598 1.99 9.99 -29.54
N VAL A 599 0.84 9.75 -28.88
CA VAL A 599 0.34 10.61 -27.79
C VAL A 599 1.37 10.71 -26.66
N LEU A 600 1.99 9.59 -26.26
CA LEU A 600 3.00 9.62 -25.20
C LEU A 600 4.25 10.40 -25.60
N LEU A 601 4.72 10.23 -26.84
CA LEU A 601 5.89 10.95 -27.36
C LEU A 601 5.62 12.46 -27.47
N GLU A 602 4.43 12.84 -27.93
CA GLU A 602 4.02 14.24 -28.03
C GLU A 602 3.93 14.89 -26.64
N VAL A 603 3.30 14.20 -25.67
CA VAL A 603 3.24 14.66 -24.27
C VAL A 603 4.64 14.74 -23.65
N PHE A 604 5.54 13.80 -23.95
CA PHE A 604 6.94 13.89 -23.51
C PHE A 604 7.64 15.11 -24.10
N ALA A 605 7.42 15.43 -25.37
CA ALA A 605 7.98 16.63 -25.99
C ALA A 605 7.49 17.92 -25.32
N TRP A 606 6.23 17.97 -24.87
CA TRP A 606 5.68 19.12 -24.15
C TRP A 606 6.20 19.27 -22.72
N THR A 607 6.41 18.14 -22.04
CA THR A 607 6.59 18.12 -20.57
C THR A 607 8.00 17.78 -20.10
N GLY A 608 8.82 17.16 -20.96
CA GLY A 608 10.12 16.58 -20.60
C GLY A 608 10.02 15.43 -19.59
N ALA A 609 8.84 14.80 -19.44
CA ALA A 609 8.62 13.78 -18.42
C ALA A 609 9.46 12.50 -18.63
N ASP A 610 9.95 12.24 -19.84
CA ASP A 610 10.85 11.15 -20.17
C ASP A 610 12.24 11.29 -19.51
N ALA A 611 12.71 12.52 -19.28
CA ALA A 611 13.95 12.79 -18.55
C ALA A 611 13.91 12.30 -17.08
N ALA A 612 12.71 12.10 -16.51
CA ALA A 612 12.55 11.55 -15.17
C ALA A 612 13.01 10.09 -15.05
N PHE A 613 13.03 9.35 -16.17
CA PHE A 613 13.49 7.97 -16.23
C PHE A 613 15.03 7.93 -16.28
N THR A 614 15.64 8.10 -15.11
CA THR A 614 17.10 8.03 -14.91
C THR A 614 17.59 6.60 -14.73
N SER A 615 18.89 6.33 -14.85
CA SER A 615 19.43 4.99 -14.59
C SER A 615 19.30 4.60 -13.11
N LEU A 616 19.22 3.31 -12.80
CA LEU A 616 19.21 2.76 -11.45
C LEU A 616 20.44 3.17 -10.61
N THR A 617 21.57 3.50 -11.26
CA THR A 617 22.77 4.04 -10.61
C THR A 617 22.69 5.54 -10.32
N GLY A 618 21.61 6.22 -10.73
CA GLY A 618 21.35 7.63 -10.46
C GLY A 618 21.98 8.62 -11.44
N GLY A 619 22.65 8.13 -12.49
CA GLY A 619 23.18 8.96 -13.58
C GLY A 619 22.18 9.16 -14.72
N GLU A 620 22.48 10.14 -15.58
CA GLU A 620 21.77 10.36 -16.84
C GLU A 620 21.95 9.18 -17.80
N ALA A 621 20.95 9.00 -18.67
CA ALA A 621 20.95 7.91 -19.64
C ALA A 621 21.94 8.18 -20.76
N ARG A 622 22.86 7.24 -21.02
CA ARG A 622 23.79 7.30 -22.17
C ARG A 622 23.19 6.68 -23.44
N LEU A 623 21.87 6.69 -23.53
CA LEU A 623 21.08 5.91 -24.46
C LEU A 623 20.33 6.87 -25.39
N ALA A 624 20.70 6.91 -26.68
CA ALA A 624 19.99 7.69 -27.69
C ALA A 624 18.52 7.24 -27.80
N ASP A 625 17.61 8.18 -28.05
CA ASP A 625 16.17 7.94 -28.22
C ASP A 625 15.52 7.14 -27.08
N LEU A 626 15.99 7.35 -25.85
CA LEU A 626 15.46 6.66 -24.67
C LEU A 626 13.94 6.88 -24.50
N GLY A 627 13.44 8.08 -24.78
CA GLY A 627 12.01 8.42 -24.71
C GLY A 627 11.14 7.48 -25.57
N THR A 628 11.63 7.07 -26.75
CA THR A 628 10.98 6.09 -27.62
C THR A 628 10.89 4.71 -26.98
N THR A 629 11.99 4.24 -26.38
CA THR A 629 11.97 2.97 -25.64
C THR A 629 11.04 3.04 -24.43
N ILE A 630 11.01 4.15 -23.70
CA ILE A 630 10.12 4.35 -22.55
C ILE A 630 8.66 4.34 -23.00
N ALA A 631 8.30 5.09 -24.03
CA ALA A 631 6.93 5.13 -24.55
C ALA A 631 6.45 3.74 -24.96
N ALA A 632 7.28 2.98 -25.68
CA ALA A 632 7.00 1.60 -26.06
C ALA A 632 6.76 0.69 -24.83
N LEU A 633 7.61 0.80 -23.79
CA LEU A 633 7.45 0.03 -22.56
C LEU A 633 6.22 0.44 -21.74
N LEU A 634 5.90 1.73 -21.69
CA LEU A 634 4.68 2.24 -21.04
C LEU A 634 3.42 1.69 -21.71
N VAL A 635 3.39 1.63 -23.05
CA VAL A 635 2.28 0.99 -23.78
C VAL A 635 2.24 -0.51 -23.50
N ALA A 636 3.38 -1.20 -23.55
CA ALA A 636 3.45 -2.62 -23.24
C ALA A 636 2.92 -2.95 -21.83
N HIS A 637 3.25 -2.13 -20.83
CA HIS A 637 2.81 -2.27 -19.45
C HIS A 637 1.35 -1.86 -19.26
N GLY A 638 0.96 -0.68 -19.76
CA GLY A 638 -0.38 -0.11 -19.62
C GLY A 638 -1.45 -0.95 -20.32
N CYS A 639 -1.13 -1.55 -21.46
CA CYS A 639 -2.03 -2.43 -22.20
C CYS A 639 -1.88 -3.91 -21.82
N ASN A 640 -0.90 -4.26 -20.97
CA ASN A 640 -0.60 -5.63 -20.55
C ASN A 640 -0.38 -6.61 -21.73
N VAL A 641 0.37 -6.17 -22.75
CA VAL A 641 0.60 -6.93 -24.00
C VAL A 641 2.03 -7.51 -24.12
N GLY A 642 2.90 -7.22 -23.16
CA GLY A 642 4.31 -7.64 -23.16
C GLY A 642 5.13 -6.95 -24.26
N TYR A 643 6.40 -7.36 -24.46
CA TYR A 643 7.30 -6.67 -25.40
C TYR A 643 7.00 -6.99 -26.86
N THR A 644 6.50 -8.19 -27.17
CA THR A 644 6.35 -8.66 -28.56
C THR A 644 5.66 -7.65 -29.49
N PRO A 645 4.56 -6.99 -29.09
CA PRO A 645 3.86 -6.03 -29.95
C PRO A 645 4.58 -4.69 -30.14
N VAL A 646 5.60 -4.39 -29.32
CA VAL A 646 6.35 -3.13 -29.36
C VAL A 646 7.80 -3.32 -29.83
N VAL A 647 8.18 -4.55 -30.18
CA VAL A 647 9.49 -4.83 -30.81
C VAL A 647 9.45 -4.34 -32.26
N GLY A 648 10.46 -3.56 -32.63
CA GLY A 648 10.63 -3.01 -33.98
C GLY A 648 12.02 -3.24 -34.54
N SER A 649 12.23 -2.79 -35.78
CA SER A 649 13.53 -2.87 -36.48
C SER A 649 14.51 -1.76 -36.08
N ALA A 650 14.03 -0.67 -35.48
CA ALA A 650 14.86 0.43 -34.99
C ALA A 650 15.60 0.04 -33.69
N GLU A 651 16.82 0.53 -33.49
CA GLU A 651 17.65 0.26 -32.30
C GLU A 651 16.87 0.46 -30.97
N PRO A 652 16.10 1.56 -30.78
CA PRO A 652 15.38 1.83 -29.54
C PRO A 652 14.27 0.82 -29.23
N LEU A 653 13.82 0.06 -30.23
CA LEU A 653 12.72 -0.90 -30.16
C LEU A 653 13.18 -2.35 -30.27
N THR A 654 14.49 -2.61 -30.27
CA THR A 654 14.99 -3.98 -30.22
C THR A 654 14.62 -4.63 -28.88
N ARG A 655 14.39 -5.95 -28.90
CA ARG A 655 13.98 -6.70 -27.70
C ARG A 655 14.99 -6.57 -26.55
N ASP A 656 16.28 -6.62 -26.87
CA ASP A 656 17.35 -6.51 -25.87
C ASP A 656 17.39 -5.10 -25.26
N ARG A 657 17.18 -4.07 -26.08
CA ARG A 657 17.07 -2.68 -25.64
C ARG A 657 15.87 -2.47 -24.72
N LEU A 658 14.68 -2.91 -25.12
CA LEU A 658 13.47 -2.84 -24.30
C LEU A 658 13.67 -3.55 -22.95
N SER A 659 14.21 -4.76 -22.97
CA SER A 659 14.52 -5.53 -21.76
C SER A 659 15.51 -4.81 -20.85
N HIS A 660 16.58 -4.22 -21.41
CA HIS A 660 17.56 -3.47 -20.62
C HIS A 660 16.96 -2.20 -20.01
N VAL A 661 16.18 -1.44 -20.79
CA VAL A 661 15.58 -0.18 -20.35
C VAL A 661 14.53 -0.43 -19.27
N ASP A 662 13.68 -1.44 -19.44
CA ASP A 662 12.70 -1.85 -18.43
C ASP A 662 13.35 -2.12 -17.07
N GLN A 663 14.44 -2.89 -17.05
CA GLN A 663 15.15 -3.25 -15.82
C GLN A 663 15.89 -2.09 -15.15
N THR A 664 16.29 -1.08 -15.92
CA THR A 664 17.26 -0.07 -15.46
C THR A 664 16.61 1.29 -15.23
N TYR A 665 15.54 1.61 -15.96
CA TYR A 665 14.94 2.95 -15.99
C TYR A 665 13.49 2.97 -15.52
N LEU A 666 12.71 1.90 -15.70
CA LEU A 666 11.31 1.84 -15.25
C LEU A 666 11.26 1.34 -13.80
N ARG A 667 10.91 2.24 -12.87
CA ARG A 667 10.78 1.94 -11.44
C ARG A 667 9.78 2.88 -10.80
N HIS A 668 9.27 2.50 -9.63
CA HIS A 668 8.32 3.34 -8.90
C HIS A 668 8.80 4.79 -8.70
N ALA A 669 10.09 4.99 -8.45
CA ALA A 669 10.67 6.32 -8.29
C ALA A 669 10.61 7.15 -9.58
N THR A 670 10.87 6.55 -10.75
CA THR A 670 10.85 7.26 -12.04
C THR A 670 9.43 7.52 -12.51
N TYR A 671 8.49 6.59 -12.28
CA TYR A 671 7.05 6.85 -12.49
C TYR A 671 6.54 8.02 -11.65
N ARG A 672 6.92 8.08 -10.36
CA ARG A 672 6.54 9.19 -9.49
C ARG A 672 7.09 10.52 -9.99
N ALA A 673 8.35 10.55 -10.41
CA ALA A 673 8.99 11.76 -10.93
C ALA A 673 8.38 12.19 -12.28
N ALA A 674 8.11 11.25 -13.19
CA ALA A 674 7.44 11.53 -14.46
C ALA A 674 6.02 12.09 -14.22
N ASN A 675 5.24 11.47 -13.32
CA ASN A 675 3.92 11.97 -12.96
C ASN A 675 3.96 13.40 -12.40
N ALA A 676 4.97 13.76 -11.61
CA ALA A 676 5.10 15.12 -11.11
C ALA A 676 5.30 16.16 -12.24
N ALA A 677 6.08 15.82 -13.28
CA ALA A 677 6.23 16.66 -14.46
C ALA A 677 4.90 16.82 -15.22
N LEU A 678 4.15 15.72 -15.41
CA LEU A 678 2.83 15.75 -16.05
C LEU A 678 1.81 16.60 -15.27
N ILE A 679 1.78 16.45 -13.94
CA ILE A 679 0.91 17.23 -13.05
C ILE A 679 1.25 18.73 -13.14
N THR A 680 2.55 19.07 -13.13
CA THR A 680 3.00 20.46 -13.26
C THR A 680 2.55 21.05 -14.60
N ALA A 681 2.67 20.29 -15.69
CA ALA A 681 2.19 20.73 -16.99
C ALA A 681 0.66 20.90 -17.04
N GLN A 682 -0.10 20.00 -16.42
CA GLN A 682 -1.56 20.10 -16.33
C GLN A 682 -2.00 21.42 -15.66
N GLN A 683 -1.30 21.86 -14.62
CA GLN A 683 -1.60 23.13 -13.92
C GLN A 683 -1.46 24.37 -14.82
N SER A 684 -0.70 24.27 -15.92
CA SER A 684 -0.57 25.36 -16.89
C SER A 684 -1.74 25.44 -17.89
N ILE A 685 -2.62 24.44 -17.92
CA ILE A 685 -3.77 24.39 -18.81
C ILE A 685 -4.91 25.24 -18.23
N GLU A 686 -5.35 26.27 -18.95
CA GLU A 686 -6.40 27.20 -18.50
C GLU A 686 -7.68 26.46 -18.08
N LEU A 687 -8.10 25.45 -18.84
CA LEU A 687 -9.28 24.64 -18.51
C LEU A 687 -9.17 23.95 -17.13
N ALA A 688 -7.97 23.48 -16.75
CA ALA A 688 -7.76 22.88 -15.44
C ALA A 688 -7.98 23.91 -14.32
N SER A 689 -7.50 25.15 -14.50
CA SER A 689 -7.72 26.24 -13.53
C SER A 689 -9.19 26.63 -13.37
N VAL A 690 -10.01 26.45 -14.41
CA VAL A 690 -11.47 26.69 -14.37
C VAL A 690 -12.19 25.59 -13.59
N TRP A 691 -11.71 24.35 -13.64
CA TRP A 691 -12.33 23.22 -12.93
C TRP A 691 -12.14 23.27 -11.41
N GLY A 692 -11.14 23.97 -10.90
CA GLY A 692 -10.99 24.21 -9.47
C GLY A 692 -9.57 24.57 -9.03
N GLY A 693 -9.34 24.58 -7.71
CA GLY A 693 -8.03 24.84 -7.10
C GLY A 693 -7.33 23.60 -6.52
N GLY A 694 -7.77 22.38 -6.87
CA GLY A 694 -7.17 21.13 -6.38
C GLY A 694 -7.59 20.73 -4.95
N LEU A 695 -8.58 21.40 -4.37
CA LEU A 695 -9.03 21.17 -2.98
C LEU A 695 -10.03 20.02 -2.83
N VAL A 696 -10.64 19.56 -3.94
CA VAL A 696 -11.62 18.47 -3.95
C VAL A 696 -11.07 17.31 -4.75
N ALA A 697 -10.97 16.14 -4.13
CA ALA A 697 -10.50 14.92 -4.80
C ALA A 697 -11.63 13.90 -4.92
N SER A 698 -11.69 13.26 -6.07
CA SER A 698 -12.50 12.07 -6.30
C SER A 698 -11.63 10.82 -6.14
N ILE A 699 -12.17 9.82 -5.45
CA ILE A 699 -11.56 8.49 -5.34
C ILE A 699 -12.49 7.53 -6.08
N ASP A 700 -12.06 7.06 -7.24
CA ASP A 700 -12.79 6.06 -8.01
C ASP A 700 -11.95 4.81 -8.24
N GLY A 701 -12.64 3.67 -8.40
CA GLY A 701 -12.07 2.36 -8.61
C GLY A 701 -12.09 1.97 -10.08
N MET A 702 -10.93 2.02 -10.75
CA MET A 702 -10.75 1.40 -12.06
C MET A 702 -10.72 -0.12 -11.92
N ARG A 703 -11.57 -0.82 -12.66
CA ARG A 703 -11.79 -2.27 -12.50
C ARG A 703 -11.12 -3.02 -13.66
N PHE A 704 -10.26 -3.97 -13.33
CA PHE A 704 -9.51 -4.76 -14.31
C PHE A 704 -9.78 -6.25 -14.13
N VAL A 705 -9.99 -6.95 -15.24
CA VAL A 705 -9.96 -8.41 -15.25
C VAL A 705 -8.51 -8.86 -15.13
N VAL A 706 -8.22 -9.75 -14.19
CA VAL A 706 -6.88 -10.34 -14.04
C VAL A 706 -6.86 -11.63 -14.86
N PRO A 707 -6.15 -11.67 -16.01
CA PRO A 707 -6.22 -12.81 -16.93
C PRO A 707 -5.40 -14.02 -16.44
N VAL A 708 -4.51 -13.80 -15.48
CA VAL A 708 -3.64 -14.82 -14.89
C VAL A 708 -4.15 -15.27 -13.52
N PRO A 709 -3.84 -16.50 -13.07
CA PRO A 709 -4.10 -16.91 -11.71
C PRO A 709 -3.43 -15.97 -10.71
N SER A 710 -4.20 -15.45 -9.75
CA SER A 710 -3.70 -14.60 -8.68
C SER A 710 -4.49 -14.84 -7.40
N VAL A 711 -3.79 -14.90 -6.27
CA VAL A 711 -4.42 -14.96 -4.94
C VAL A 711 -5.10 -13.64 -4.55
N TYR A 712 -4.73 -12.54 -5.24
CA TYR A 712 -5.25 -11.19 -5.03
C TYR A 712 -6.40 -10.81 -5.97
N ALA A 713 -6.84 -11.71 -6.86
CA ALA A 713 -7.99 -11.49 -7.73
C ALA A 713 -9.26 -12.14 -7.14
N ARG A 714 -10.39 -11.43 -7.16
CA ARG A 714 -11.68 -11.94 -6.66
C ARG A 714 -12.72 -12.01 -7.77
N PRO A 715 -13.58 -13.05 -7.79
CA PRO A 715 -14.71 -13.07 -8.70
C PRO A 715 -15.75 -12.03 -8.27
N ASN A 716 -16.31 -11.32 -9.24
CA ASN A 716 -17.51 -10.51 -9.03
C ASN A 716 -18.37 -10.60 -10.30
N PRO A 717 -19.55 -11.25 -10.26
CA PRO A 717 -20.39 -11.42 -11.43
C PRO A 717 -20.80 -10.11 -12.12
N LYS A 718 -21.01 -9.03 -11.35
CA LYS A 718 -21.40 -7.72 -11.87
C LYS A 718 -20.29 -7.08 -12.73
N TYR A 719 -19.04 -7.17 -12.29
CA TYR A 719 -17.93 -6.45 -12.92
C TYR A 719 -17.00 -7.32 -13.78
N PHE A 720 -16.85 -8.60 -13.44
CA PHE A 720 -15.85 -9.50 -14.03
C PHE A 720 -16.47 -10.77 -14.63
N GLY A 721 -17.80 -10.93 -14.54
CA GLY A 721 -18.49 -12.15 -14.93
C GLY A 721 -17.97 -13.36 -14.15
N ARG A 722 -17.51 -14.40 -14.87
CA ARG A 722 -16.92 -15.61 -14.26
C ARG A 722 -15.42 -15.49 -13.95
N ARG A 723 -14.78 -14.38 -14.31
CA ARG A 723 -13.34 -14.17 -14.13
C ARG A 723 -13.05 -13.47 -12.80
N GLY A 724 -11.80 -13.58 -12.34
CA GLY A 724 -11.30 -12.80 -11.21
C GLY A 724 -10.88 -11.40 -11.67
N GLY A 725 -11.11 -10.40 -10.84
CA GLY A 725 -10.66 -9.03 -11.10
C GLY A 725 -10.06 -8.37 -9.87
N ALA A 726 -9.42 -7.23 -10.12
CA ALA A 726 -8.90 -6.32 -9.12
C ALA A 726 -9.44 -4.92 -9.39
N THR A 727 -9.50 -4.09 -8.36
CA THR A 727 -9.90 -2.69 -8.47
C THR A 727 -8.74 -1.82 -8.03
N TRP A 728 -8.30 -0.93 -8.90
CA TRP A 728 -7.34 0.11 -8.57
C TRP A 728 -8.11 1.35 -8.13
N LEU A 729 -8.11 1.61 -6.83
CA LEU A 729 -8.63 2.86 -6.27
C LEU A 729 -7.59 3.94 -6.53
N ASN A 730 -7.98 4.97 -7.28
CA ASN A 730 -7.11 6.07 -7.63
C ASN A 730 -7.73 7.39 -7.16
N MET A 731 -6.92 8.21 -6.52
CA MET A 731 -7.29 9.57 -6.13
C MET A 731 -6.88 10.54 -7.24
N ILE A 732 -7.85 11.29 -7.74
CA ILE A 732 -7.69 12.35 -8.74
C ILE A 732 -8.36 13.63 -8.24
N ASN A 733 -7.79 14.77 -8.58
CA ASN A 733 -8.48 16.06 -8.49
C ASN A 733 -8.32 16.82 -9.83
N ASP A 734 -8.91 18.00 -9.90
CA ASP A 734 -8.86 18.90 -11.04
C ASP A 734 -7.45 19.38 -11.41
N GLN A 735 -6.50 19.37 -10.46
CA GLN A 735 -5.11 19.84 -10.64
C GLN A 735 -4.05 18.73 -10.71
N ALA A 736 -4.41 17.47 -10.46
CA ALA A 736 -3.48 16.36 -10.34
C ALA A 736 -4.18 15.00 -10.46
N ALA A 737 -3.51 14.06 -11.13
CA ALA A 737 -3.92 12.66 -11.20
C ALA A 737 -2.90 11.75 -10.51
N GLY A 738 -3.36 10.69 -9.84
CA GLY A 738 -2.46 9.70 -9.26
C GLY A 738 -1.82 10.12 -7.93
N LEU A 739 -2.50 11.00 -7.17
CA LEU A 739 -2.05 11.47 -5.84
C LEU A 739 -1.98 10.33 -4.80
N GLY A 740 -2.73 9.24 -5.04
CA GLY A 740 -2.71 8.04 -4.22
C GLY A 740 -3.43 6.90 -4.92
N GLY A 741 -2.83 5.71 -4.91
CA GLY A 741 -3.36 4.53 -5.59
C GLY A 741 -3.28 3.28 -4.73
N LYS A 742 -4.37 2.51 -4.64
CA LYS A 742 -4.39 1.20 -3.96
C LYS A 742 -5.09 0.16 -4.79
N VAL A 743 -4.41 -0.95 -5.08
CA VAL A 743 -5.04 -2.12 -5.68
C VAL A 743 -5.71 -2.94 -4.59
N VAL A 744 -7.00 -3.20 -4.74
CA VAL A 744 -7.81 -4.03 -3.85
C VAL A 744 -8.39 -5.23 -4.60
N ALA A 745 -8.58 -6.32 -3.86
CA ALA A 745 -9.03 -7.58 -4.40
C ALA A 745 -10.56 -7.58 -4.58
N GLY A 746 -11.03 -7.35 -5.82
CA GLY A 746 -12.46 -7.11 -6.11
C GLY A 746 -12.90 -5.67 -5.83
N PRO A 747 -14.18 -5.33 -6.07
CA PRO A 747 -14.67 -3.99 -5.74
C PRO A 747 -14.63 -3.76 -4.22
N PRO A 748 -14.28 -2.55 -3.76
CA PRO A 748 -14.48 -2.19 -2.35
C PRO A 748 -15.96 -2.39 -1.99
N ALA A 749 -16.20 -2.96 -0.81
CA ALA A 749 -17.53 -3.21 -0.27
C ALA A 749 -18.24 -1.91 0.09
#